data_AF-A0A830GEB8-F1
#
_entry.id   AF-A0A830GEB8-F1
#
_cell.length_a   1.000
_cell.length_b   1.000
_cell.length_c   1.000
_cell.angle_alpha   90.00
_cell.angle_beta   90.00
_cell.angle_gamma   90.00
#
_symmetry.space_group_name_H-M   'P 1'
#
loop_
_entity.id
_entity.type
_entity.pdbx_description
1 polymer ?
#
loop_
_entity_poly.entity_id
_entity_poly.type
_entity_poly.pdbx_seq_one_letter_code
_entity_poly.pdbx_strand_id
1 'polypeptide(L)'
;MSSQSGGGAEDDSSMNLPDSDEFWRLLLGRKYDNMSSSERTDENLLNEIYRRDGDIIDSVYGSKQGLLSELQSDDSDPETVLSTVWAESKWQQKSPGDRFEFEVPADVEEELERIPESNFVVDRLQRDLIVIWVRKQVSRPRESDQTVRSYLDDDWSPLFGRLIEPTLLEIRGQKRRQNQLGSEFAEEGTAQKVLKERADESVLDDLSKIFGEELESLDLVEVRFRQSKLPDGSQLTIRNSSGVQDDLQDDSINPTVVSPQIASKIAYLKFRDQRSDNIAKIKVERLNRGFSFEIQASYIDDEETEAIKEVIESKFNISFEKVYPYHLQYQTDFILHQILSGSNEAYDTYYDELEDHDQELIDPYLNYEEGNQFVCWGCRTEYDEEPGVCEECGNESFEPMDTLSIDHEEIFEDVLSQFSDIDTTVVSDERDVKLQGVHIEETEVGTSQYIRTLFRRTQDSGQGGLEATQDYRYEYFIHPLSSHKPQRIGQYLLNTVFVTYGTAFEQELESFGTINLIDLLRSDDPGGLLVEAVEKSHRGAQDRYRMRSKKAAKSLRQLQSKVDTGILEHYGSEDGPEDDFLDGYSAKKFERDVFHLLKSIFNFTERWGREGRKETDGCLIIPDGDQSYWVGGYDPKLTTDVRGYNIRSTEKDKVVYYVLEESNREYISDVLKRGDPIDAHIFVSDIFREGQFEPTVERVRDWFTLVEGDDTDLEVPIIFLRVEHLLDLYDIFESNYTFLREYSGVMETFRQEVISELSADGGYIEFDAESCARIKKRLIQELDTRNKDRDVQDYDE
;
A
#
# COMPACT_ATOMS: atom_id res chain seq x y z
N MET A 1 11.45 -74.65 13.63
CA MET A 1 10.79 -75.93 13.27
C MET A 1 9.30 -75.66 13.17
N SER A 2 8.72 -76.19 12.10
CA SER A 2 7.38 -75.99 11.55
C SER A 2 6.22 -76.03 12.55
N SER A 3 5.17 -75.23 12.34
CA SER A 3 3.95 -75.69 11.63
C SER A 3 2.76 -74.72 11.77
N GLN A 4 2.20 -74.40 10.59
CA GLN A 4 0.78 -74.30 10.23
C GLN A 4 -0.17 -73.32 10.94
N SER A 5 -0.85 -72.53 10.11
CA SER A 5 -2.31 -72.37 9.97
C SER A 5 -2.62 -70.90 9.68
N GLY A 6 -3.49 -70.49 8.76
CA GLY A 6 -4.27 -71.18 7.75
C GLY A 6 -4.68 -70.10 6.74
N GLY A 7 -4.78 -70.47 5.47
CA GLY A 7 -5.36 -69.61 4.45
C GLY A 7 -6.86 -69.48 4.72
N GLY A 8 -7.24 -68.36 5.33
CA GLY A 8 -8.61 -67.83 5.25
C GLY A 8 -8.70 -66.99 3.99
N ALA A 9 -9.68 -67.30 3.16
CA ALA A 9 -10.12 -66.42 2.09
C ALA A 9 -10.75 -65.18 2.74
N GLU A 10 -10.08 -64.04 2.61
CA GLU A 10 -10.74 -62.74 2.59
C GLU A 10 -10.81 -62.36 1.10
N ASP A 11 -12.00 -62.54 0.52
CA ASP A 11 -12.44 -61.78 -0.65
C ASP A 11 -12.45 -60.31 -0.21
N ASP A 12 -11.29 -59.65 -0.27
CA ASP A 12 -11.24 -58.20 -0.31
C ASP A 12 -11.65 -57.81 -1.72
N SER A 13 -12.88 -57.30 -1.87
CA SER A 13 -13.29 -56.63 -3.10
C SER A 13 -12.47 -55.35 -3.22
N SER A 14 -11.23 -55.46 -3.71
CA SER A 14 -10.41 -54.28 -4.01
C SER A 14 -11.18 -53.47 -5.05
N MET A 15 -11.57 -52.24 -4.69
CA MET A 15 -12.14 -51.35 -5.69
C MET A 15 -11.03 -51.06 -6.70
N ASN A 16 -11.35 -51.01 -7.99
CA ASN A 16 -10.37 -50.67 -9.01
C ASN A 16 -10.12 -49.16 -8.97
N LEU A 17 -9.44 -48.67 -7.92
CA LEU A 17 -9.13 -47.26 -7.72
C LEU A 17 -7.63 -46.99 -7.94
N PRO A 18 -7.25 -45.73 -8.21
CA PRO A 18 -5.84 -45.38 -8.42
C PRO A 18 -5.00 -45.55 -7.14
N ASP A 19 -3.82 -46.14 -7.25
CA ASP A 19 -2.90 -46.34 -6.10
C ASP A 19 -2.00 -45.12 -5.82
N SER A 20 -2.07 -44.07 -6.65
CA SER A 20 -1.15 -42.92 -6.60
C SER A 20 -1.47 -41.94 -5.45
N ASP A 21 -0.58 -41.87 -4.46
CA ASP A 21 -0.63 -40.86 -3.39
C ASP A 21 -0.68 -39.42 -3.93
N GLU A 22 -0.01 -39.15 -5.06
CA GLU A 22 0.02 -37.83 -5.69
C GLU A 22 -1.33 -37.48 -6.32
N PHE A 23 -1.98 -38.45 -6.95
CA PHE A 23 -3.32 -38.30 -7.51
C PHE A 23 -4.36 -38.01 -6.42
N TRP A 24 -4.33 -38.74 -5.31
CA TRP A 24 -5.25 -38.49 -4.20
C TRP A 24 -4.97 -37.17 -3.48
N ARG A 25 -3.71 -36.74 -3.40
CA ARG A 25 -3.35 -35.38 -2.95
C ARG A 25 -3.91 -34.31 -3.87
N LEU A 26 -3.92 -34.53 -5.19
CA LEU A 26 -4.55 -33.61 -6.12
C LEU A 26 -6.06 -33.49 -5.85
N LEU A 27 -6.74 -34.64 -5.75
CA LEU A 27 -8.19 -34.66 -5.59
C LEU A 27 -8.63 -34.12 -4.23
N LEU A 28 -7.97 -34.47 -3.13
CA LEU A 28 -8.43 -34.20 -1.75
C LEU A 28 -7.56 -33.17 -0.99
N GLY A 29 -6.37 -32.82 -1.49
CA GLY A 29 -5.47 -31.83 -0.88
C GLY A 29 -5.07 -32.16 0.55
N ARG A 30 -5.07 -31.14 1.43
CA ARG A 30 -4.72 -31.27 2.86
C ARG A 30 -5.52 -32.33 3.60
N LYS A 31 -6.72 -32.65 3.14
CA LYS A 31 -7.55 -33.68 3.75
C LYS A 31 -6.92 -35.06 3.61
N TYR A 32 -6.27 -35.35 2.48
CA TYR A 32 -5.49 -36.57 2.28
C TYR A 32 -4.24 -36.63 3.15
N ASP A 33 -3.50 -35.51 3.23
CA ASP A 33 -2.27 -35.42 4.03
C ASP A 33 -2.54 -35.63 5.53
N ASN A 34 -3.74 -35.23 6.00
CA ASN A 34 -4.17 -35.39 7.39
C ASN A 34 -4.77 -36.77 7.69
N MET A 35 -5.03 -37.63 6.68
CA MET A 35 -5.46 -39.00 6.92
C MET A 35 -4.26 -39.88 7.32
N SER A 36 -4.42 -40.65 8.38
CA SER A 36 -3.48 -41.72 8.74
C SER A 36 -3.46 -42.82 7.67
N SER A 37 -2.37 -43.58 7.56
CA SER A 37 -2.28 -44.67 6.58
C SER A 37 -3.39 -45.72 6.73
N SER A 38 -3.93 -45.92 7.94
CA SER A 38 -5.08 -46.80 8.19
C SER A 38 -6.42 -46.24 7.73
N GLU A 39 -6.52 -44.93 7.48
CA GLU A 39 -7.74 -44.26 6.99
C GLU A 39 -7.77 -44.16 5.47
N ARG A 40 -6.65 -44.36 4.77
CA ARG A 40 -6.54 -44.29 3.30
C ARG A 40 -6.99 -45.60 2.63
N THR A 41 -8.24 -45.98 2.89
CA THR A 41 -8.90 -47.12 2.23
C THR A 41 -9.77 -46.62 1.09
N ASP A 42 -9.94 -47.43 0.04
CA ASP A 42 -10.76 -47.10 -1.15
C ASP A 42 -12.16 -46.57 -0.78
N GLU A 43 -12.82 -47.26 0.15
CA GLU A 43 -14.15 -46.87 0.61
C GLU A 43 -14.15 -45.50 1.30
N ASN A 44 -13.12 -45.21 2.11
CA ASN A 44 -13.03 -43.93 2.81
C ASN A 44 -12.66 -42.78 1.87
N LEU A 45 -11.78 -43.02 0.89
CA LEU A 45 -11.41 -42.03 -0.12
C LEU A 45 -12.63 -41.66 -0.99
N LEU A 46 -13.40 -42.65 -1.42
CA LEU A 46 -14.63 -42.42 -2.19
C LEU A 46 -15.73 -41.74 -1.34
N ASN A 47 -15.83 -42.08 -0.05
CA ASN A 47 -16.74 -41.39 0.88
C ASN A 47 -16.40 -39.90 1.01
N GLU A 48 -15.13 -39.55 1.09
CA GLU A 48 -14.70 -38.16 1.23
C GLU A 48 -14.91 -37.36 -0.06
N ILE A 49 -14.76 -37.98 -1.24
CA ILE A 49 -15.18 -37.37 -2.52
C ILE A 49 -16.69 -37.13 -2.51
N TYR A 50 -17.50 -38.16 -2.21
CA TYR A 50 -18.96 -38.03 -2.22
C TYR A 50 -19.47 -37.01 -1.20
N ARG A 51 -18.81 -36.92 -0.04
CA ARG A 51 -19.14 -35.91 0.97
C ARG A 51 -18.92 -34.48 0.46
N ARG A 52 -17.90 -34.26 -0.37
CA ARG A 52 -17.55 -32.94 -0.89
C ARG A 52 -18.34 -32.57 -2.14
N ASP A 53 -18.45 -33.51 -3.07
CA ASP A 53 -18.95 -33.30 -4.44
C ASP A 53 -20.27 -34.06 -4.68
N GLY A 54 -21.04 -34.31 -3.62
CA GLY A 54 -22.25 -35.15 -3.64
C GLY A 54 -23.31 -34.64 -4.60
N ASP A 55 -23.60 -33.33 -4.61
CA ASP A 55 -24.59 -32.74 -5.52
C ASP A 55 -24.21 -32.92 -7.00
N ILE A 56 -22.91 -32.83 -7.30
CA ILE A 56 -22.37 -33.07 -8.64
C ILE A 56 -22.53 -34.55 -8.98
N ILE A 57 -22.10 -35.44 -8.09
CA ILE A 57 -22.17 -36.89 -8.31
C ILE A 57 -23.62 -37.37 -8.46
N ASP A 58 -24.54 -36.82 -7.70
CA ASP A 58 -25.96 -37.14 -7.77
C ASP A 58 -26.59 -36.61 -9.06
N SER A 59 -26.18 -35.42 -9.53
CA SER A 59 -26.60 -34.88 -10.84
C SER A 59 -26.06 -35.70 -12.01
N VAL A 60 -24.79 -36.10 -11.93
CA VAL A 60 -24.00 -36.69 -13.02
C VAL A 60 -24.21 -38.20 -13.13
N TYR A 61 -24.21 -38.90 -11.99
CA TYR A 61 -24.27 -40.37 -11.88
C TYR A 61 -25.50 -40.87 -11.11
N GLY A 62 -26.37 -39.99 -10.64
CA GLY A 62 -27.62 -40.33 -9.95
C GLY A 62 -27.46 -40.71 -8.47
N SER A 63 -26.29 -41.21 -8.06
CA SER A 63 -25.95 -41.53 -6.67
C SER A 63 -24.48 -41.92 -6.51
N LYS A 64 -24.00 -42.00 -5.25
CA LYS A 64 -22.71 -42.63 -4.92
C LYS A 64 -22.55 -44.05 -5.52
N GLN A 65 -23.64 -44.83 -5.53
CA GLN A 65 -23.61 -46.19 -6.06
C GLN A 65 -23.56 -46.20 -7.60
N GLY A 66 -24.13 -45.18 -8.24
CA GLY A 66 -23.98 -44.94 -9.67
C GLY A 66 -22.53 -44.65 -10.04
N LEU A 67 -21.86 -43.75 -9.31
CA LEU A 67 -20.43 -43.48 -9.48
C LEU A 67 -19.57 -44.73 -9.29
N LEU A 68 -19.83 -45.52 -8.26
CA LEU A 68 -19.09 -46.77 -8.02
C LEU A 68 -19.28 -47.78 -9.15
N SER A 69 -20.48 -47.84 -9.72
CA SER A 69 -20.77 -48.72 -10.87
C SER A 69 -20.02 -48.28 -12.12
N GLU A 70 -19.90 -46.96 -12.34
CA GLU A 70 -19.10 -46.39 -13.42
C GLU A 70 -17.62 -46.71 -13.23
N LEU A 71 -17.04 -46.44 -12.06
CA LEU A 71 -15.63 -46.72 -11.74
C LEU A 71 -15.24 -48.19 -11.85
N GLN A 72 -16.20 -49.10 -11.75
CA GLN A 72 -15.99 -50.55 -11.87
C GLN A 72 -16.30 -51.09 -13.26
N SER A 73 -16.70 -50.23 -14.20
CA SER A 73 -17.00 -50.64 -15.56
C SER A 73 -15.72 -50.88 -16.36
N ASP A 74 -15.70 -51.96 -17.15
CA ASP A 74 -14.53 -52.38 -17.95
C ASP A 74 -14.14 -51.34 -19.03
N ASP A 75 -15.05 -50.44 -19.39
CA ASP A 75 -14.88 -49.42 -20.43
C ASP A 75 -14.45 -48.04 -19.87
N SER A 76 -14.31 -47.90 -18.54
CA SER A 76 -13.96 -46.64 -17.88
C SER A 76 -12.54 -46.65 -17.32
N ASP A 77 -11.88 -45.49 -17.37
CA ASP A 77 -10.67 -45.25 -16.61
C ASP A 77 -11.01 -44.55 -15.28
N PRO A 78 -10.79 -45.20 -14.12
CA PRO A 78 -11.08 -44.63 -12.81
C PRO A 78 -10.39 -43.29 -12.54
N GLU A 79 -9.17 -43.08 -13.03
CA GLU A 79 -8.45 -41.80 -12.88
C GLU A 79 -9.19 -40.68 -13.63
N THR A 80 -9.57 -40.93 -14.88
CA THR A 80 -10.34 -39.99 -15.71
C THR A 80 -11.70 -39.68 -15.09
N VAL A 81 -12.46 -40.68 -14.63
CA VAL A 81 -13.80 -40.48 -14.02
C VAL A 81 -13.71 -39.63 -12.75
N LEU A 82 -12.76 -39.91 -11.85
CA LEU A 82 -12.57 -39.13 -10.63
C LEU A 82 -12.04 -37.72 -10.92
N SER A 83 -11.19 -37.57 -11.93
CA SER A 83 -10.70 -36.28 -12.41
C SER A 83 -11.82 -35.44 -13.02
N THR A 84 -12.76 -36.05 -13.75
CA THR A 84 -13.97 -35.38 -14.26
C THR A 84 -14.80 -34.81 -13.11
N VAL A 85 -15.08 -35.59 -12.06
CA VAL A 85 -15.84 -35.11 -10.88
C VAL A 85 -15.13 -33.93 -10.21
N TRP A 86 -13.81 -34.04 -10.05
CA TRP A 86 -13.01 -32.97 -9.46
C TRP A 86 -12.97 -31.72 -10.34
N ALA A 87 -12.77 -31.87 -11.65
CA ALA A 87 -12.74 -30.75 -12.59
C ALA A 87 -14.10 -30.06 -12.69
N GLU A 88 -15.21 -30.81 -12.68
CA GLU A 88 -16.58 -30.29 -12.62
C GLU A 88 -16.81 -29.48 -11.33
N SER A 89 -16.40 -30.03 -10.18
CA SER A 89 -16.44 -29.33 -8.89
C SER A 89 -15.61 -28.05 -8.91
N LYS A 90 -14.41 -28.10 -9.51
CA LYS A 90 -13.58 -26.91 -9.64
C LYS A 90 -14.16 -25.89 -10.60
N TRP A 91 -14.74 -26.32 -11.72
CA TRP A 91 -15.41 -25.46 -12.70
C TRP A 91 -16.51 -24.61 -12.05
N GLN A 92 -17.40 -25.24 -11.28
CA GLN A 92 -18.48 -24.56 -10.54
C GLN A 92 -17.97 -23.63 -9.43
N GLN A 93 -16.79 -23.91 -8.87
CA GLN A 93 -16.15 -23.04 -7.88
C GLN A 93 -15.46 -21.83 -8.51
N LYS A 94 -15.16 -21.86 -9.80
CA LYS A 94 -14.51 -20.75 -10.51
C LYS A 94 -15.54 -19.82 -11.12
N SER A 95 -15.22 -18.53 -11.08
CA SER A 95 -15.95 -17.53 -11.85
C SER A 95 -15.80 -17.78 -13.36
N PRO A 96 -16.75 -17.30 -14.17
CA PRO A 96 -16.64 -17.33 -15.62
C PRO A 96 -15.30 -16.81 -16.13
N GLY A 97 -14.81 -17.41 -17.21
CA GLY A 97 -13.45 -17.24 -17.70
C GLY A 97 -13.34 -16.61 -19.09
N ASP A 98 -12.14 -16.67 -19.65
CA ASP A 98 -11.89 -16.24 -21.04
C ASP A 98 -12.54 -17.24 -22.01
N ARG A 99 -13.14 -16.74 -23.09
CA ARG A 99 -13.72 -17.55 -24.16
C ARG A 99 -12.88 -17.46 -25.43
N PHE A 100 -12.75 -18.57 -26.13
CA PHE A 100 -12.00 -18.70 -27.38
C PHE A 100 -12.88 -19.37 -28.43
N GLU A 101 -13.03 -18.71 -29.57
CA GLU A 101 -13.79 -19.18 -30.73
C GLU A 101 -12.84 -19.75 -31.79
N PHE A 102 -13.31 -20.77 -32.50
CA PHE A 102 -12.56 -21.52 -33.50
C PHE A 102 -13.39 -21.62 -34.79
N GLU A 103 -12.75 -21.72 -35.97
CA GLU A 103 -13.49 -21.77 -37.23
C GLU A 103 -14.22 -23.10 -37.42
N VAL A 104 -13.55 -24.21 -37.08
CA VAL A 104 -14.15 -25.55 -37.09
C VAL A 104 -13.81 -26.35 -35.83
N PRO A 105 -14.63 -27.35 -35.45
CA PRO A 105 -14.38 -28.12 -34.23
C PRO A 105 -13.04 -28.86 -34.17
N ALA A 106 -12.44 -29.15 -35.32
CA ALA A 106 -11.13 -29.80 -35.39
C ALA A 106 -10.00 -28.87 -34.92
N ASP A 107 -10.17 -27.55 -35.06
CA ASP A 107 -9.15 -26.56 -34.72
C ASP A 107 -8.92 -26.46 -33.21
N VAL A 108 -9.95 -26.74 -32.41
CA VAL A 108 -9.83 -26.82 -30.95
C VAL A 108 -8.75 -27.83 -30.55
N GLU A 109 -8.79 -29.00 -31.19
CA GLU A 109 -7.86 -30.08 -30.89
C GLU A 109 -6.45 -29.79 -31.40
N GLU A 110 -6.36 -29.20 -32.60
CA GLU A 110 -5.08 -28.76 -33.18
C GLU A 110 -4.40 -27.71 -32.28
N GLU A 111 -5.16 -26.75 -31.74
CA GLU A 111 -4.61 -25.71 -30.87
C GLU A 111 -4.17 -26.22 -29.50
N LEU A 112 -4.94 -27.12 -28.89
CA LEU A 112 -4.56 -27.72 -27.61
C LEU A 112 -3.33 -28.63 -27.75
N GLU A 113 -3.07 -29.20 -28.92
CA GLU A 113 -1.85 -29.94 -29.22
C GLU A 113 -0.66 -29.04 -29.58
N ARG A 114 -0.92 -27.82 -30.08
CA ARG A 114 0.12 -26.86 -30.46
C ARG A 114 0.85 -26.25 -29.26
N ILE A 115 0.16 -26.00 -28.15
CA ILE A 115 0.76 -25.31 -27.00
C ILE A 115 1.96 -26.08 -26.43
N PRO A 116 3.05 -25.39 -26.04
CA PRO A 116 4.32 -26.05 -25.76
C PRO A 116 4.28 -26.87 -24.46
N GLU A 117 4.59 -28.17 -24.59
CA GLU A 117 4.64 -29.12 -23.45
C GLU A 117 5.62 -28.70 -22.33
N SER A 118 6.58 -27.81 -22.64
CA SER A 118 7.52 -27.24 -21.66
C SER A 118 6.86 -26.33 -20.63
N ASN A 119 5.69 -25.77 -20.97
CA ASN A 119 4.94 -24.79 -20.20
C ASN A 119 3.50 -25.25 -19.87
N PHE A 120 2.95 -26.15 -20.68
CA PHE A 120 1.56 -26.61 -20.57
C PHE A 120 1.45 -28.14 -20.64
N VAL A 121 0.51 -28.72 -19.90
CA VAL A 121 0.08 -30.12 -20.08
C VAL A 121 -1.44 -30.14 -20.14
N VAL A 122 -2.01 -30.82 -21.14
CA VAL A 122 -3.47 -30.85 -21.37
C VAL A 122 -4.01 -32.24 -21.09
N ASP A 123 -4.92 -32.34 -20.14
CA ASP A 123 -5.70 -33.54 -19.86
C ASP A 123 -7.14 -33.36 -20.34
N ARG A 124 -7.59 -34.27 -21.21
CA ARG A 124 -8.97 -34.31 -21.70
C ARG A 124 -9.80 -35.22 -20.80
N LEU A 125 -10.93 -34.72 -20.34
CA LEU A 125 -11.82 -35.41 -19.43
C LEU A 125 -13.17 -35.67 -20.10
N GLN A 126 -14.02 -36.49 -19.46
CA GLN A 126 -15.38 -36.69 -19.94
C GLN A 126 -16.20 -35.39 -19.86
N ARG A 127 -17.28 -35.31 -20.65
CA ARG A 127 -18.25 -34.19 -20.68
C ARG A 127 -17.64 -32.87 -21.10
N ASP A 128 -16.83 -32.92 -22.14
CA ASP A 128 -16.25 -31.75 -22.80
C ASP A 128 -15.39 -30.87 -21.87
N LEU A 129 -14.92 -31.46 -20.76
CA LEU A 129 -14.03 -30.84 -19.79
C LEU A 129 -12.57 -31.06 -20.16
N ILE A 130 -11.77 -30.03 -19.91
CA ILE A 130 -10.35 -30.01 -20.21
C ILE A 130 -9.62 -29.44 -18.99
N VAL A 131 -8.49 -30.03 -18.60
CA VAL A 131 -7.61 -29.47 -17.57
C VAL A 131 -6.29 -29.09 -18.23
N ILE A 132 -5.94 -27.82 -18.14
CA ILE A 132 -4.70 -27.29 -18.71
C ILE A 132 -3.77 -26.92 -17.56
N TRP A 133 -2.74 -27.72 -17.32
CA TRP A 133 -1.73 -27.49 -16.31
C TRP A 133 -0.73 -26.47 -16.80
N VAL A 134 -0.64 -25.34 -16.11
CA VAL A 134 0.30 -24.27 -16.43
C VAL A 134 1.47 -24.32 -15.46
N ARG A 135 2.69 -24.30 -15.99
CA ARG A 135 3.92 -24.25 -15.20
C ARG A 135 4.02 -22.95 -14.41
N LYS A 136 4.37 -23.04 -13.14
CA LYS A 136 4.63 -21.91 -12.23
C LYS A 136 5.94 -22.09 -11.47
N GLN A 137 6.58 -21.00 -11.11
CA GLN A 137 7.70 -21.01 -10.17
C GLN A 137 7.19 -20.76 -8.76
N VAL A 138 7.56 -21.63 -7.81
CA VAL A 138 7.20 -21.54 -6.40
C VAL A 138 8.47 -21.49 -5.57
N SER A 139 8.51 -20.55 -4.63
CA SER A 139 9.64 -20.48 -3.72
C SER A 139 9.51 -21.49 -2.59
N ARG A 140 10.47 -22.41 -2.46
CA ARG A 140 10.50 -23.42 -1.37
C ARG A 140 11.78 -23.27 -0.54
N PRO A 141 11.67 -23.22 0.80
CA PRO A 141 12.84 -23.30 1.67
C PRO A 141 13.35 -24.75 1.68
N ARG A 142 14.64 -24.96 1.40
CA ARG A 142 15.29 -26.27 1.57
C ARG A 142 15.91 -26.34 2.98
N GLU A 143 15.62 -27.39 3.73
CA GLU A 143 16.11 -27.61 5.11
C GLU A 143 17.64 -27.74 5.24
N SER A 144 18.38 -27.77 4.13
CA SER A 144 19.80 -28.13 4.13
C SER A 144 20.80 -26.97 4.23
N ASP A 145 20.37 -25.71 4.25
CA ASP A 145 21.30 -24.55 4.36
C ASP A 145 20.92 -23.62 5.52
N GLN A 146 21.89 -23.40 6.43
CA GLN A 146 21.79 -22.47 7.57
C GLN A 146 21.72 -20.99 7.16
N THR A 147 21.63 -20.70 5.87
CA THR A 147 21.28 -19.39 5.32
C THR A 147 19.98 -19.56 4.54
N VAL A 148 18.89 -18.98 5.03
CA VAL A 148 17.57 -19.02 4.37
C VAL A 148 17.64 -18.27 3.05
N ARG A 149 18.09 -18.95 1.99
CA ARG A 149 17.91 -18.53 0.60
C ARG A 149 16.74 -19.34 0.05
N SER A 150 15.70 -18.64 -0.33
CA SER A 150 14.51 -19.21 -0.92
C SER A 150 14.80 -19.55 -2.39
N TYR A 151 14.78 -20.84 -2.77
CA TYR A 151 15.00 -21.27 -4.16
C TYR A 151 13.67 -21.26 -4.92
N LEU A 152 13.69 -21.00 -6.23
CA LEU A 152 12.54 -21.12 -7.12
C LEU A 152 12.54 -22.55 -7.69
N ASP A 153 11.55 -23.36 -7.31
CA ASP A 153 11.28 -24.67 -7.92
C ASP A 153 10.10 -24.53 -8.90
N ASP A 154 10.09 -25.33 -9.96
CA ASP A 154 8.93 -25.43 -10.86
C ASP A 154 7.84 -26.33 -10.26
N ASP A 155 6.60 -25.92 -10.42
CA ASP A 155 5.40 -26.62 -9.97
C ASP A 155 4.28 -26.40 -11.00
N TRP A 156 3.22 -27.20 -10.97
CA TRP A 156 2.13 -27.14 -11.95
C TRP A 156 0.85 -26.61 -11.31
N SER A 157 -0.01 -25.98 -12.10
CA SER A 157 -1.32 -25.56 -11.60
C SER A 157 -2.39 -25.52 -12.68
N PRO A 158 -3.61 -26.00 -12.38
CA PRO A 158 -4.63 -26.21 -13.38
C PRO A 158 -5.38 -24.91 -13.73
N LEU A 159 -5.69 -24.79 -15.01
CA LEU A 159 -6.84 -24.10 -15.58
C LEU A 159 -7.89 -25.15 -15.97
N PHE A 160 -9.15 -24.77 -15.95
CA PHE A 160 -10.27 -25.66 -16.27
C PHE A 160 -10.94 -25.12 -17.53
N GLY A 161 -10.97 -25.90 -18.60
CA GLY A 161 -11.64 -25.62 -19.85
C GLY A 161 -12.93 -26.41 -19.98
N ARG A 162 -13.92 -25.85 -20.69
CA ARG A 162 -15.12 -26.57 -21.13
C ARG A 162 -15.52 -26.11 -22.52
N LEU A 163 -15.80 -27.05 -23.42
CA LEU A 163 -16.44 -26.70 -24.70
C LEU A 163 -17.92 -26.43 -24.45
N ILE A 164 -18.30 -25.17 -24.65
CA ILE A 164 -19.70 -24.71 -24.54
C ILE A 164 -20.44 -25.04 -25.84
N GLU A 165 -19.74 -24.87 -26.96
CA GLU A 165 -20.16 -25.29 -28.29
C GLU A 165 -18.99 -26.01 -28.98
N PRO A 166 -19.21 -26.76 -30.08
CA PRO A 166 -18.13 -27.46 -30.79
C PRO A 166 -16.96 -26.57 -31.21
N THR A 167 -17.17 -25.26 -31.32
CA THR A 167 -16.18 -24.24 -31.72
C THR A 167 -15.95 -23.17 -30.66
N LEU A 168 -16.46 -23.34 -29.42
CA LEU A 168 -16.36 -22.34 -28.37
C LEU A 168 -15.85 -22.96 -27.07
N LEU A 169 -14.62 -22.64 -26.70
CA LEU A 169 -13.97 -23.09 -25.47
C LEU A 169 -13.96 -21.97 -24.44
N GLU A 170 -14.51 -22.23 -23.24
CA GLU A 170 -14.38 -21.33 -22.10
C GLU A 170 -13.32 -21.86 -21.13
N ILE A 171 -12.42 -20.99 -20.65
CA ILE A 171 -11.31 -21.34 -19.76
C ILE A 171 -11.39 -20.56 -18.45
N ARG A 172 -11.67 -21.26 -17.36
CA ARG A 172 -11.76 -20.72 -15.99
C ARG A 172 -10.50 -20.98 -15.16
N GLY A 173 -10.13 -20.02 -14.32
CA GLY A 173 -8.97 -20.15 -13.44
C GLY A 173 -8.39 -18.83 -12.97
N GLN A 174 -7.08 -18.81 -12.69
CA GLN A 174 -6.40 -17.57 -12.30
C GLN A 174 -6.12 -16.72 -13.54
N LYS A 175 -6.55 -15.45 -13.55
CA LYS A 175 -6.36 -14.50 -14.68
C LYS A 175 -4.93 -14.46 -15.24
N ARG A 176 -3.91 -14.43 -14.37
CA ARG A 176 -2.50 -14.45 -14.82
C ARG A 176 -2.17 -15.63 -15.73
N ARG A 177 -2.73 -16.81 -15.45
CA ARG A 177 -2.50 -18.04 -16.22
C ARG A 177 -3.38 -18.09 -17.47
N GLN A 178 -4.61 -17.59 -17.38
CA GLN A 178 -5.46 -17.40 -18.56
C GLN A 178 -4.77 -16.48 -19.57
N ASN A 179 -4.16 -15.37 -19.12
CA ASN A 179 -3.37 -14.49 -19.98
C ASN A 179 -2.17 -15.22 -20.60
N GLN A 180 -1.45 -16.04 -19.82
CA GLN A 180 -0.33 -16.83 -20.34
C GLN A 180 -0.77 -17.80 -21.44
N LEU A 181 -1.89 -18.50 -21.23
CA LEU A 181 -2.47 -19.37 -22.25
C LEU A 181 -3.00 -18.58 -23.46
N GLY A 182 -3.63 -17.43 -23.21
CA GLY A 182 -4.17 -16.56 -24.26
C GLY A 182 -3.08 -15.98 -25.16
N SER A 183 -1.90 -15.65 -24.62
CA SER A 183 -0.73 -15.26 -25.42
C SER A 183 -0.30 -16.40 -26.35
N GLU A 184 -0.24 -17.63 -25.84
CA GLU A 184 0.17 -18.80 -26.63
C GLU A 184 -0.85 -19.13 -27.73
N PHE A 185 -2.15 -18.98 -27.43
CA PHE A 185 -3.22 -19.09 -28.42
C PHE A 185 -3.13 -18.00 -29.50
N ALA A 186 -2.69 -16.79 -29.16
CA ALA A 186 -2.61 -15.66 -30.09
C ALA A 186 -1.37 -15.64 -31.00
N GLU A 187 -0.24 -16.23 -30.59
CA GLU A 187 1.03 -16.11 -31.32
C GLU A 187 1.02 -16.77 -32.71
N GLU A 188 0.39 -17.94 -32.87
CA GLU A 188 0.32 -18.69 -34.15
C GLU A 188 -0.95 -19.54 -34.29
N GLY A 189 -1.97 -19.30 -33.45
CA GLY A 189 -3.12 -20.17 -33.33
C GLY A 189 -4.37 -19.76 -34.13
N THR A 190 -5.25 -20.73 -34.37
CA THR A 190 -6.61 -20.56 -34.92
C THR A 190 -7.61 -20.08 -33.88
N ALA A 191 -7.25 -20.11 -32.59
CA ALA A 191 -8.09 -19.68 -31.48
C ALA A 191 -8.23 -18.15 -31.43
N GLN A 192 -9.43 -17.63 -31.66
CA GLN A 192 -9.73 -16.21 -31.51
C GLN A 192 -10.33 -15.96 -30.13
N LYS A 193 -9.62 -15.18 -29.29
CA LYS A 193 -10.18 -14.75 -28.02
C LYS A 193 -11.42 -13.90 -28.28
N VAL A 194 -12.56 -14.28 -27.71
CA VAL A 194 -13.79 -13.50 -27.78
C VAL A 194 -13.58 -12.23 -26.96
N LEU A 195 -13.42 -11.11 -27.66
CA LEU A 195 -13.28 -9.80 -27.06
C LEU A 195 -14.66 -9.20 -26.81
N LYS A 196 -14.77 -8.46 -25.71
CA LYS A 196 -15.96 -7.67 -25.41
C LYS A 196 -16.13 -6.56 -26.46
N GLU A 197 -17.36 -6.34 -26.88
CA GLU A 197 -17.69 -5.29 -27.86
C GLU A 197 -17.51 -3.90 -27.23
N ARG A 198 -17.14 -2.90 -28.03
CA ARG A 198 -17.10 -1.50 -27.56
C ARG A 198 -18.52 -0.96 -27.48
N ALA A 199 -18.86 -0.34 -26.37
CA ALA A 199 -20.13 0.39 -26.23
C ALA A 199 -20.02 1.78 -26.87
N ASP A 200 -21.10 2.18 -27.56
CA ASP A 200 -21.24 3.53 -28.14
C ASP A 200 -22.07 4.48 -27.27
N GLU A 201 -22.39 4.07 -26.03
CA GLU A 201 -23.31 4.77 -25.15
C GLU A 201 -22.74 4.98 -23.74
N SER A 202 -23.23 6.04 -23.08
CA SER A 202 -22.97 6.27 -21.65
C SER A 202 -23.83 5.36 -20.80
N VAL A 203 -23.26 4.75 -19.78
CA VAL A 203 -23.98 3.85 -18.85
C VAL A 203 -24.09 4.43 -17.44
N LEU A 204 -23.39 5.52 -17.14
CA LEU A 204 -23.34 6.05 -15.78
C LEU A 204 -24.69 6.55 -15.26
N ASP A 205 -25.49 7.17 -16.12
CA ASP A 205 -26.83 7.66 -15.76
C ASP A 205 -27.77 6.50 -15.43
N ASP A 206 -27.71 5.41 -16.19
CA ASP A 206 -28.50 4.20 -15.95
C ASP A 206 -27.97 3.40 -14.75
N LEU A 207 -26.65 3.35 -14.55
CA LEU A 207 -26.01 2.72 -13.40
C LEU A 207 -26.42 3.40 -12.09
N SER A 208 -26.62 4.72 -12.10
CA SER A 208 -27.05 5.46 -10.90
C SER A 208 -28.44 5.05 -10.40
N LYS A 209 -29.29 4.49 -11.26
CA LYS A 209 -30.62 3.98 -10.91
C LYS A 209 -30.57 2.76 -9.99
N ILE A 210 -29.44 2.06 -9.92
CA ILE A 210 -29.23 0.92 -9.02
C ILE A 210 -29.40 1.25 -7.54
N PHE A 211 -29.23 2.53 -7.19
CA PHE A 211 -29.43 3.03 -5.84
C PHE A 211 -30.91 3.37 -5.56
N GLY A 212 -31.70 3.55 -6.63
CA GLY A 212 -33.09 4.00 -6.63
C GLY A 212 -34.14 2.88 -6.75
N GLU A 213 -33.82 1.80 -7.46
CA GLU A 213 -34.79 0.79 -7.89
C GLU A 213 -34.64 -0.54 -7.14
N GLU A 214 -35.75 -1.03 -6.58
CA GLU A 214 -35.85 -2.40 -6.08
C GLU A 214 -35.90 -3.41 -7.24
N LEU A 215 -35.18 -4.53 -7.09
CA LEU A 215 -35.22 -5.64 -8.04
C LEU A 215 -36.09 -6.76 -7.46
N GLU A 216 -37.01 -7.29 -8.27
CA GLU A 216 -37.99 -8.29 -7.80
C GLU A 216 -37.38 -9.61 -7.32
N SER A 217 -36.19 -9.97 -7.80
CA SER A 217 -35.52 -11.25 -7.50
C SER A 217 -34.15 -11.09 -6.85
N LEU A 218 -33.66 -9.87 -6.68
CA LEU A 218 -32.30 -9.59 -6.23
C LEU A 218 -32.28 -8.49 -5.17
N ASP A 219 -31.56 -8.71 -4.08
CA ASP A 219 -31.30 -7.67 -3.10
C ASP A 219 -29.86 -7.15 -3.28
N LEU A 220 -29.68 -5.84 -3.49
CA LEU A 220 -28.36 -5.24 -3.44
C LEU A 220 -27.93 -5.19 -1.97
N VAL A 221 -27.04 -6.07 -1.54
CA VAL A 221 -26.66 -6.21 -0.12
C VAL A 221 -25.38 -5.48 0.22
N GLU A 222 -24.57 -5.13 -0.78
CA GLU A 222 -23.32 -4.42 -0.59
C GLU A 222 -22.94 -3.60 -1.84
N VAL A 223 -22.54 -2.35 -1.63
CA VAL A 223 -21.90 -1.50 -2.65
C VAL A 223 -20.57 -1.05 -2.11
N ARG A 224 -19.52 -1.22 -2.91
CA ARG A 224 -18.21 -0.64 -2.60
C ARG A 224 -17.83 0.38 -3.67
N PHE A 225 -17.48 1.56 -3.20
CA PHE A 225 -16.88 2.62 -4.00
C PHE A 225 -15.37 2.63 -3.79
N ARG A 226 -14.63 2.87 -4.88
CA ARG A 226 -13.18 3.07 -4.86
C ARG A 226 -12.83 4.35 -4.11
N GLN A 227 -13.71 5.35 -4.18
CA GLN A 227 -13.61 6.65 -3.53
C GLN A 227 -14.99 7.22 -3.25
N SER A 228 -15.09 8.10 -2.27
CA SER A 228 -16.29 8.85 -1.92
C SER A 228 -15.98 10.34 -1.85
N LYS A 229 -17.00 11.20 -1.75
CA LYS A 229 -16.78 12.64 -1.48
C LYS A 229 -16.52 12.96 -0.01
N LEU A 230 -16.06 11.98 0.78
CA LEU A 230 -15.56 12.25 2.12
C LEU A 230 -14.23 13.03 2.02
N PRO A 231 -13.85 13.80 3.06
CA PRO A 231 -12.69 14.72 2.99
C PRO A 231 -11.35 14.09 2.57
N ASP A 232 -11.20 12.78 2.78
CA ASP A 232 -10.01 12.01 2.43
C ASP A 232 -10.24 11.01 1.28
N GLY A 233 -11.27 11.23 0.46
CA GLY A 233 -11.54 10.39 -0.72
C GLY A 233 -11.76 8.92 -0.37
N SER A 234 -12.12 8.63 0.88
CA SER A 234 -12.02 7.29 1.47
C SER A 234 -12.85 6.27 0.70
N GLN A 235 -12.33 5.04 0.64
CA GLN A 235 -13.12 3.90 0.17
C GLN A 235 -14.36 3.74 1.04
N LEU A 236 -15.52 3.79 0.42
CA LEU A 236 -16.80 3.65 1.10
C LEU A 236 -17.39 2.29 0.77
N THR A 237 -17.75 1.53 1.80
CA THR A 237 -18.51 0.29 1.65
C THR A 237 -19.80 0.42 2.44
N ILE A 238 -20.93 0.30 1.75
CA ILE A 238 -22.26 0.31 2.34
C ILE A 238 -22.77 -1.12 2.25
N ARG A 239 -23.16 -1.69 3.39
CA ARG A 239 -23.58 -3.08 3.50
C ARG A 239 -24.79 -3.21 4.40
N ASN A 240 -25.82 -3.86 3.89
CA ASN A 240 -27.01 -4.21 4.63
C ASN A 240 -27.51 -5.56 4.11
N SER A 241 -27.58 -6.56 4.99
CA SER A 241 -28.01 -7.91 4.62
C SER A 241 -29.47 -7.99 4.19
N SER A 242 -30.27 -6.95 4.43
CA SER A 242 -31.67 -6.88 4.02
C SER A 242 -31.87 -6.09 2.73
N GLY A 243 -30.80 -5.55 2.13
CA GLY A 243 -30.85 -4.60 1.03
C GLY A 243 -30.34 -3.23 1.47
N VAL A 244 -29.47 -2.60 0.66
CA VAL A 244 -28.92 -1.26 0.93
C VAL A 244 -29.72 -0.15 0.25
N GLN A 245 -30.65 -0.46 -0.66
CA GLN A 245 -31.33 0.56 -1.46
C GLN A 245 -32.06 1.60 -0.61
N ASP A 246 -32.76 1.18 0.46
CA ASP A 246 -33.40 2.08 1.42
C ASP A 246 -32.37 2.99 2.11
N ASP A 247 -31.23 2.43 2.53
CA ASP A 247 -30.16 3.20 3.17
C ASP A 247 -29.62 4.25 2.19
N LEU A 248 -29.39 3.88 0.93
CA LEU A 248 -28.85 4.78 -0.10
C LEU A 248 -29.81 5.91 -0.50
N GLN A 249 -31.11 5.76 -0.24
CA GLN A 249 -32.14 6.77 -0.51
C GLN A 249 -32.53 7.59 0.72
N ASP A 250 -31.99 7.28 1.90
CA ASP A 250 -32.36 7.97 3.13
C ASP A 250 -31.85 9.43 3.11
N ASP A 251 -32.75 10.39 3.33
CA ASP A 251 -32.45 11.84 3.36
C ASP A 251 -31.41 12.22 4.44
N SER A 252 -31.15 11.35 5.42
CA SER A 252 -30.10 11.53 6.43
C SER A 252 -28.70 11.18 5.93
N ILE A 253 -28.57 10.42 4.83
CA ILE A 253 -27.30 10.23 4.14
C ILE A 253 -27.03 11.48 3.32
N ASN A 254 -25.88 12.13 3.59
CA ASN A 254 -25.51 13.33 2.85
C ASN A 254 -25.41 13.00 1.35
N PRO A 255 -26.22 13.64 0.48
CA PRO A 255 -26.23 13.36 -0.96
C PRO A 255 -24.91 13.69 -1.65
N THR A 256 -23.98 14.39 -0.98
CA THR A 256 -22.60 14.52 -1.48
C THR A 256 -21.82 13.21 -1.34
N VAL A 257 -22.07 12.38 -0.32
CA VAL A 257 -21.30 11.16 -0.02
C VAL A 257 -21.71 9.97 -0.89
N VAL A 258 -22.97 9.88 -1.30
CA VAL A 258 -23.50 8.89 -2.24
C VAL A 258 -24.28 9.64 -3.32
N SER A 259 -23.62 9.96 -4.44
CA SER A 259 -24.23 10.67 -5.57
C SER A 259 -24.09 9.89 -6.87
N PRO A 260 -24.94 10.16 -7.89
CA PRO A 260 -24.80 9.58 -9.23
C PRO A 260 -23.40 9.76 -9.84
N GLN A 261 -22.68 10.85 -9.52
CA GLN A 261 -21.31 11.07 -10.00
C GLN A 261 -20.31 10.04 -9.45
N ILE A 262 -20.60 9.45 -8.28
CA ILE A 262 -19.79 8.40 -7.63
C ILE A 262 -20.08 7.02 -8.24
N ALA A 263 -21.14 6.87 -9.06
CA ALA A 263 -21.40 5.64 -9.80
C ALA A 263 -20.21 5.26 -10.71
N SER A 264 -19.53 6.27 -11.26
CA SER A 264 -18.27 6.16 -12.00
C SER A 264 -17.10 5.57 -11.17
N LYS A 265 -17.20 5.63 -9.84
CA LYS A 265 -16.20 5.17 -8.87
C LYS A 265 -16.58 3.84 -8.23
N ILE A 266 -17.61 3.14 -8.70
CA ILE A 266 -17.96 1.81 -8.16
C ILE A 266 -16.80 0.82 -8.37
N ALA A 267 -16.46 0.09 -7.30
CA ALA A 267 -15.50 -0.99 -7.33
C ALA A 267 -16.22 -2.33 -7.60
N TYR A 268 -17.29 -2.60 -6.85
CA TYR A 268 -18.15 -3.74 -7.05
C TYR A 268 -19.52 -3.54 -6.38
N LEU A 269 -20.46 -4.37 -6.81
CA LEU A 269 -21.81 -4.54 -6.29
C LEU A 269 -21.98 -6.00 -5.85
N LYS A 270 -22.67 -6.27 -4.75
CA LYS A 270 -23.09 -7.62 -4.39
C LYS A 270 -24.60 -7.71 -4.35
N PHE A 271 -25.10 -8.68 -5.09
CA PHE A 271 -26.50 -9.03 -5.14
C PHE A 271 -26.71 -10.37 -4.47
N ARG A 272 -27.75 -10.46 -3.66
CA ARG A 272 -28.24 -11.71 -3.11
C ARG A 272 -29.45 -12.14 -3.92
N ASP A 273 -29.46 -13.37 -4.42
CA ASP A 273 -30.65 -13.96 -5.02
C ASP A 273 -31.65 -14.33 -3.93
N GLN A 274 -32.90 -13.87 -4.08
CA GLN A 274 -33.96 -14.14 -3.12
C GLN A 274 -34.41 -15.61 -3.11
N ARG A 275 -34.11 -16.40 -4.17
CA ARG A 275 -34.49 -17.81 -4.25
C ARG A 275 -33.46 -18.73 -3.61
N SER A 276 -32.18 -18.56 -3.93
CA SER A 276 -31.09 -19.42 -3.47
C SER A 276 -30.39 -18.93 -2.20
N ASP A 277 -30.55 -17.65 -1.83
CA ASP A 277 -29.75 -16.94 -0.80
C ASP A 277 -28.24 -16.81 -1.18
N ASN A 278 -27.86 -17.18 -2.40
CA ASN A 278 -26.49 -17.04 -2.90
C ASN A 278 -26.15 -15.58 -3.21
N ILE A 279 -24.86 -15.24 -3.13
CA ILE A 279 -24.38 -13.88 -3.33
C ILE A 279 -23.49 -13.80 -4.57
N ALA A 280 -24.00 -13.16 -5.61
CA ALA A 280 -23.23 -12.80 -6.80
C ALA A 280 -22.56 -11.44 -6.61
N LYS A 281 -21.28 -11.33 -7.01
CA LYS A 281 -20.55 -10.07 -6.95
C LYS A 281 -20.23 -9.57 -8.35
N ILE A 282 -20.79 -8.43 -8.73
CA ILE A 282 -20.42 -7.74 -9.98
C ILE A 282 -19.25 -6.82 -9.70
N LYS A 283 -18.10 -7.07 -10.32
CA LYS A 283 -16.92 -6.24 -10.23
C LYS A 283 -16.84 -5.33 -11.45
N VAL A 284 -16.46 -4.07 -11.24
CA VAL A 284 -16.09 -3.16 -12.32
C VAL A 284 -14.61 -3.35 -12.62
N GLU A 285 -14.29 -3.89 -13.79
CA GLU A 285 -12.92 -4.08 -14.27
C GLU A 285 -12.51 -2.89 -15.14
N ARG A 286 -11.48 -2.16 -14.72
CA ARG A 286 -10.90 -1.08 -15.53
C ARG A 286 -9.89 -1.69 -16.49
N LEU A 287 -10.05 -1.37 -17.77
CA LEU A 287 -9.17 -1.72 -18.89
C LEU A 287 -8.54 -0.43 -19.42
N ASN A 288 -7.63 -0.55 -20.39
CA ASN A 288 -6.98 0.62 -20.99
C ASN A 288 -7.98 1.42 -21.85
N ARG A 289 -8.83 0.73 -22.62
CA ARG A 289 -9.82 1.31 -23.53
C ARG A 289 -11.21 1.54 -22.92
N GLY A 290 -11.33 1.49 -21.60
CA GLY A 290 -12.60 1.69 -20.90
C GLY A 290 -12.76 0.78 -19.68
N PHE A 291 -13.97 0.58 -19.20
CA PHE A 291 -14.26 -0.39 -18.14
C PHE A 291 -15.31 -1.40 -18.58
N SER A 292 -15.33 -2.58 -17.95
CA SER A 292 -16.34 -3.60 -18.17
C SER A 292 -16.85 -4.18 -16.85
N PHE A 293 -17.98 -4.86 -16.90
CA PHE A 293 -18.54 -5.57 -15.74
C PHE A 293 -18.17 -7.06 -15.80
N GLU A 294 -17.78 -7.61 -14.66
CA GLU A 294 -17.42 -9.03 -14.50
C GLU A 294 -18.21 -9.60 -13.32
N ILE A 295 -18.97 -10.66 -13.54
CA ILE A 295 -19.66 -11.36 -12.46
C ILE A 295 -18.71 -12.39 -11.82
N GLN A 296 -18.50 -12.25 -10.51
CA GLN A 296 -17.78 -13.19 -9.66
C GLN A 296 -18.82 -14.01 -8.90
N ALA A 297 -19.16 -15.16 -9.48
CA ALA A 297 -20.18 -16.07 -8.99
C ALA A 297 -19.52 -17.41 -8.56
N SER A 298 -18.63 -17.36 -7.57
CA SER A 298 -18.04 -18.59 -7.03
C SER A 298 -19.08 -19.38 -6.25
N TYR A 299 -19.20 -20.69 -6.50
CA TYR A 299 -20.17 -21.57 -5.84
C TYR A 299 -21.64 -21.29 -6.22
N ILE A 300 -21.86 -20.62 -7.35
CA ILE A 300 -23.16 -20.40 -7.97
C ILE A 300 -23.12 -21.15 -9.30
N ASP A 301 -24.20 -21.85 -9.64
CA ASP A 301 -24.25 -22.56 -10.92
C ASP A 301 -24.40 -21.60 -12.12
N ASP A 302 -24.10 -22.11 -13.32
CA ASP A 302 -24.09 -21.30 -14.53
C ASP A 302 -25.51 -20.80 -14.89
N GLU A 303 -26.57 -21.56 -14.58
CA GLU A 303 -27.97 -21.17 -14.86
C GLU A 303 -28.41 -20.00 -13.99
N GLU A 304 -28.11 -20.07 -12.69
CA GLU A 304 -28.36 -18.98 -11.74
C GLU A 304 -27.51 -17.75 -12.09
N THR A 305 -26.25 -17.94 -12.49
CA THR A 305 -25.36 -16.85 -12.92
C THR A 305 -25.94 -16.08 -14.12
N GLU A 306 -26.41 -16.77 -15.15
CA GLU A 306 -27.03 -16.14 -16.32
C GLU A 306 -28.35 -15.47 -15.98
N ALA A 307 -29.19 -16.09 -15.14
CA ALA A 307 -30.43 -15.46 -14.66
C ALA A 307 -30.15 -14.15 -13.92
N ILE A 308 -29.12 -14.11 -13.08
CA ILE A 308 -28.70 -12.88 -12.39
C ILE A 308 -28.25 -11.83 -13.40
N LYS A 309 -27.41 -12.19 -14.38
CA LYS A 309 -26.97 -11.27 -15.44
C LYS A 309 -28.15 -10.65 -16.18
N GLU A 310 -29.11 -11.47 -16.65
CA GLU A 310 -30.29 -10.99 -17.39
C GLU A 310 -31.10 -9.94 -16.61
N VAL A 311 -31.29 -10.14 -15.30
CA VAL A 311 -32.00 -9.17 -14.46
C VAL A 311 -31.24 -7.84 -14.39
N ILE A 312 -29.92 -7.91 -14.22
CA ILE A 312 -29.08 -6.72 -14.11
C ILE A 312 -29.00 -5.97 -15.45
N GLU A 313 -28.75 -6.68 -16.56
CA GLU A 313 -28.63 -6.07 -17.89
C GLU A 313 -29.94 -5.40 -18.31
N SER A 314 -31.08 -6.07 -18.10
CA SER A 314 -32.39 -5.53 -18.46
C SER A 314 -32.81 -4.30 -17.63
N LYS A 315 -32.32 -4.16 -16.40
CA LYS A 315 -32.71 -3.09 -15.48
C LYS A 315 -31.79 -1.89 -15.52
N PHE A 316 -30.49 -2.11 -15.64
CA PHE A 316 -29.48 -1.04 -15.55
C PHE A 316 -28.86 -0.67 -16.89
N ASN A 317 -29.36 -1.24 -17.99
CA ASN A 317 -28.84 -1.04 -19.35
C ASN A 317 -27.32 -1.28 -19.43
N ILE A 318 -26.82 -2.16 -18.58
CA ILE A 318 -25.43 -2.61 -18.61
C ILE A 318 -25.35 -3.89 -19.44
N SER A 319 -24.17 -4.18 -19.98
CA SER A 319 -23.87 -5.46 -20.60
C SER A 319 -22.56 -6.00 -20.07
N PHE A 320 -22.54 -7.28 -19.72
CA PHE A 320 -21.32 -7.97 -19.28
C PHE A 320 -20.36 -8.24 -20.46
N GLU A 321 -20.87 -8.18 -21.68
CA GLU A 321 -20.14 -8.42 -22.94
C GLU A 321 -19.62 -7.12 -23.59
N LYS A 322 -19.83 -5.95 -22.97
CA LYS A 322 -19.36 -4.66 -23.47
C LYS A 322 -18.21 -4.04 -22.66
N VAL A 323 -17.39 -3.23 -23.32
CA VAL A 323 -16.43 -2.28 -22.75
C VAL A 323 -16.95 -0.86 -22.95
N TYR A 324 -17.11 -0.13 -21.85
CA TYR A 324 -17.58 1.25 -21.82
C TYR A 324 -16.39 2.22 -21.90
N PRO A 325 -16.23 2.98 -23.00
CA PRO A 325 -15.08 3.86 -23.22
C PRO A 325 -15.10 5.04 -22.25
N TYR A 326 -13.95 5.49 -21.73
CA TYR A 326 -13.92 6.53 -20.71
C TYR A 326 -14.46 7.91 -21.16
N HIS A 327 -14.24 8.31 -22.42
CA HIS A 327 -14.66 9.62 -22.93
C HIS A 327 -16.19 9.80 -22.92
N LEU A 328 -16.96 8.71 -23.06
CA LEU A 328 -18.43 8.74 -22.98
C LEU A 328 -18.97 8.73 -21.53
N GLN A 329 -18.11 8.65 -20.52
CA GLN A 329 -18.48 8.37 -19.13
C GLN A 329 -18.03 9.48 -18.18
N TYR A 330 -17.85 10.72 -18.66
CA TYR A 330 -17.44 11.86 -17.83
C TYR A 330 -16.14 11.58 -17.04
N GLN A 331 -15.20 10.82 -17.62
CA GLN A 331 -13.91 10.49 -17.03
C GLN A 331 -12.75 11.20 -17.75
N THR A 332 -12.97 12.41 -18.26
CA THR A 332 -11.96 13.21 -18.98
C THR A 332 -10.69 13.37 -18.17
N ASP A 333 -10.76 13.77 -16.90
CA ASP A 333 -9.56 13.91 -16.06
C ASP A 333 -8.78 12.59 -15.94
N PHE A 334 -9.48 11.45 -15.88
CA PHE A 334 -8.83 10.14 -15.85
C PHE A 334 -8.09 9.84 -17.17
N ILE A 335 -8.65 10.24 -18.31
CA ILE A 335 -8.00 10.13 -19.62
C ILE A 335 -6.74 11.00 -19.67
N LEU A 336 -6.85 12.28 -19.28
CA LEU A 336 -5.73 13.21 -19.26
C LEU A 336 -4.59 12.68 -18.38
N HIS A 337 -4.93 12.14 -17.21
CA HIS A 337 -3.96 11.50 -16.32
C HIS A 337 -3.29 10.27 -16.93
N GLN A 338 -4.03 9.45 -17.69
CA GLN A 338 -3.43 8.32 -18.41
C GLN A 338 -2.50 8.79 -19.54
N ILE A 339 -2.86 9.83 -20.28
CA ILE A 339 -2.00 10.37 -21.34
C ILE A 339 -0.72 10.94 -20.74
N LEU A 340 -0.82 11.83 -19.74
CA LEU A 340 0.32 12.42 -19.03
C LEU A 340 1.17 11.40 -18.23
N SER A 341 0.74 10.13 -18.19
CA SER A 341 1.53 9.02 -17.66
C SER A 341 2.54 8.42 -18.64
N GLY A 342 2.47 8.84 -19.92
CA GLY A 342 3.18 8.20 -21.03
C GLY A 342 2.45 6.95 -21.55
N SER A 343 1.12 6.87 -21.42
CA SER A 343 0.36 5.74 -21.98
C SER A 343 0.05 5.99 -23.45
N ASN A 344 0.86 5.43 -24.36
CA ASN A 344 0.61 5.47 -25.81
C ASN A 344 -0.81 5.01 -26.14
N GLU A 345 -1.23 3.87 -25.59
CA GLU A 345 -2.58 3.34 -25.85
C GLU A 345 -3.70 4.32 -25.43
N ALA A 346 -3.55 5.06 -24.33
CA ALA A 346 -4.55 6.04 -23.91
C ALA A 346 -4.56 7.27 -24.83
N TYR A 347 -3.38 7.71 -25.29
CA TYR A 347 -3.25 8.79 -26.26
C TYR A 347 -3.91 8.41 -27.59
N ASP A 348 -3.51 7.29 -28.18
CA ASP A 348 -4.05 6.82 -29.47
C ASP A 348 -5.56 6.58 -29.42
N THR A 349 -6.07 6.16 -28.26
CA THR A 349 -7.50 5.83 -28.10
C THR A 349 -8.37 7.06 -27.88
N TYR A 350 -7.87 8.08 -27.20
CA TYR A 350 -8.72 9.15 -26.66
C TYR A 350 -8.30 10.57 -27.01
N TYR A 351 -7.06 10.83 -27.44
CA TYR A 351 -6.58 12.19 -27.67
C TYR A 351 -7.48 12.96 -28.66
N ASP A 352 -7.82 12.33 -29.79
CA ASP A 352 -8.72 12.91 -30.80
C ASP A 352 -10.19 13.06 -30.32
N GLU A 353 -10.57 12.36 -29.25
CA GLU A 353 -11.90 12.41 -28.64
C GLU A 353 -11.99 13.45 -27.51
N LEU A 354 -10.87 14.07 -27.12
CA LEU A 354 -10.85 15.16 -26.14
C LEU A 354 -11.40 16.46 -26.75
N GLU A 355 -11.93 17.34 -25.89
CA GLU A 355 -12.32 18.68 -26.35
C GLU A 355 -11.07 19.53 -26.65
N ASP A 356 -11.17 20.51 -27.55
CA ASP A 356 -10.04 21.37 -27.95
C ASP A 356 -9.29 21.97 -26.75
N HIS A 357 -10.02 22.41 -25.72
CA HIS A 357 -9.44 23.00 -24.51
C HIS A 357 -8.68 21.98 -23.63
N ASP A 358 -9.04 20.70 -23.70
CA ASP A 358 -8.35 19.61 -23.01
C ASP A 358 -7.06 19.23 -23.74
N GLN A 359 -7.07 19.25 -25.08
CA GLN A 359 -5.89 19.06 -25.92
C GLN A 359 -4.89 20.20 -25.71
N GLU A 360 -5.35 21.45 -25.84
CA GLU A 360 -4.53 22.66 -25.61
C GLU A 360 -3.85 22.66 -24.23
N LEU A 361 -4.48 22.05 -23.22
CA LEU A 361 -3.93 21.93 -21.87
C LEU A 361 -2.75 20.95 -21.79
N ILE A 362 -2.81 19.81 -22.49
CA ILE A 362 -1.81 18.75 -22.38
C ILE A 362 -0.73 18.80 -23.45
N ASP A 363 -1.04 19.36 -24.62
CA ASP A 363 -0.14 19.48 -25.78
C ASP A 363 1.27 19.98 -25.44
N PRO A 364 1.47 21.01 -24.57
CA PRO A 364 2.81 21.47 -24.22
C PRO A 364 3.69 20.38 -23.60
N TYR A 365 3.08 19.38 -22.97
CA TYR A 365 3.78 18.31 -22.26
C TYR A 365 3.98 17.05 -23.10
N LEU A 366 3.38 16.98 -24.29
CA LEU A 366 3.40 15.78 -25.13
C LEU A 366 4.49 15.89 -26.20
N ASN A 367 5.45 14.98 -26.13
CA ASN A 367 6.43 14.77 -27.18
C ASN A 367 6.10 13.45 -27.88
N TYR A 368 5.26 13.55 -28.92
CA TYR A 368 4.92 12.44 -29.79
C TYR A 368 5.95 12.33 -30.92
N GLU A 369 6.73 11.27 -30.90
CA GLU A 369 7.60 10.92 -32.01
C GLU A 369 6.96 9.75 -32.77
N GLU A 370 6.60 9.99 -34.05
CA GLU A 370 6.25 8.91 -34.98
C GLU A 370 7.41 7.92 -34.99
N GLY A 371 7.12 6.68 -34.58
CA GLY A 371 8.12 5.64 -34.42
C GLY A 371 8.78 5.34 -35.76
N ASN A 372 10.12 5.36 -35.79
CA ASN A 372 10.85 4.78 -36.93
C ASN A 372 10.92 3.24 -36.83
N GLN A 373 10.50 2.69 -35.68
CA GLN A 373 10.47 1.25 -35.43
C GLN A 373 9.06 0.73 -35.64
N PHE A 374 8.92 -0.56 -35.92
CA PHE A 374 7.69 -1.23 -36.29
C PHE A 374 7.55 -2.51 -35.47
N VAL A 375 6.34 -2.83 -35.06
CA VAL A 375 6.04 -4.01 -34.24
C VAL A 375 5.21 -4.99 -35.06
N CYS A 376 5.64 -6.26 -35.21
CA CYS A 376 4.77 -7.29 -35.84
C CYS A 376 3.46 -7.33 -35.05
N TRP A 377 2.34 -7.15 -35.73
CA TRP A 377 1.02 -7.21 -35.11
C TRP A 377 0.73 -8.57 -34.45
N GLY A 378 1.34 -9.64 -34.99
CA GLY A 378 1.22 -11.03 -34.52
C GLY A 378 2.03 -11.34 -33.26
N CYS A 379 3.37 -11.26 -33.31
CA CYS A 379 4.25 -11.65 -32.20
C CYS A 379 4.84 -10.49 -31.40
N ARG A 380 4.49 -9.24 -31.74
CA ARG A 380 5.05 -8.03 -31.13
C ARG A 380 6.57 -7.88 -31.24
N THR A 381 7.21 -8.59 -32.18
CA THR A 381 8.64 -8.40 -32.48
C THR A 381 8.88 -7.02 -33.07
N GLU A 382 9.85 -6.30 -32.52
CA GLU A 382 10.26 -4.96 -32.91
C GLU A 382 11.24 -4.99 -34.10
N TYR A 383 11.07 -4.07 -35.04
CA TYR A 383 11.83 -3.92 -36.27
C TYR A 383 12.22 -2.46 -36.48
N ASP A 384 13.43 -2.20 -36.98
CA ASP A 384 13.90 -0.82 -37.24
C ASP A 384 13.38 -0.21 -38.56
N GLU A 385 12.78 -1.03 -39.44
CA GLU A 385 12.13 -0.61 -40.69
C GLU A 385 10.95 -1.56 -40.94
N GLU A 386 9.86 -1.07 -41.55
CA GLU A 386 8.67 -1.89 -41.84
C GLU A 386 9.04 -3.08 -42.74
N PRO A 387 9.08 -4.32 -42.22
CA PRO A 387 9.39 -5.49 -43.03
C PRO A 387 8.21 -5.79 -43.96
N GLY A 388 8.46 -6.45 -45.10
CA GLY A 388 7.36 -6.99 -45.91
C GLY A 388 6.66 -8.19 -45.26
N VAL A 389 7.38 -8.95 -44.42
CA VAL A 389 6.93 -10.13 -43.69
C VAL A 389 7.78 -10.25 -42.42
N CYS A 390 7.16 -10.58 -41.30
CA CYS A 390 7.86 -10.73 -40.03
C CYS A 390 8.66 -12.04 -40.03
N GLU A 391 9.94 -11.95 -39.64
CA GLU A 391 10.84 -13.10 -39.62
C GLU A 391 10.49 -14.12 -38.52
N GLU A 392 9.81 -13.67 -37.45
CA GLU A 392 9.42 -14.50 -36.31
C GLU A 392 8.01 -15.10 -36.49
N CYS A 393 7.01 -14.27 -36.83
CA CYS A 393 5.59 -14.64 -36.87
C CYS A 393 5.04 -14.90 -38.29
N GLY A 394 5.80 -14.56 -39.34
CA GLY A 394 5.32 -14.62 -40.73
C GLY A 394 4.20 -13.62 -41.08
N ASN A 395 3.81 -12.74 -40.16
CA ASN A 395 2.75 -11.75 -40.37
C ASN A 395 3.25 -10.62 -41.29
N GLU A 396 2.36 -10.09 -42.14
CA GLU A 396 2.64 -9.00 -43.08
C GLU A 396 2.19 -7.64 -42.53
N SER A 397 1.58 -7.61 -41.34
CA SER A 397 1.05 -6.40 -40.71
C SER A 397 1.96 -5.91 -39.58
N PHE A 398 2.32 -4.64 -39.66
CA PHE A 398 3.19 -3.97 -38.70
C PHE A 398 2.55 -2.67 -38.24
N GLU A 399 2.65 -2.38 -36.95
CA GLU A 399 2.27 -1.09 -36.38
C GLU A 399 3.54 -0.28 -36.10
N PRO A 400 3.62 0.99 -36.50
CA PRO A 400 4.71 1.85 -36.06
C PRO A 400 4.72 1.92 -34.53
N MET A 401 5.91 1.83 -33.95
CA MET A 401 6.12 1.94 -32.52
C MET A 401 6.19 3.42 -32.14
N ASP A 402 5.04 4.07 -32.19
CA ASP A 402 4.93 5.46 -31.79
C ASP A 402 5.30 5.60 -30.32
N THR A 403 6.12 6.60 -30.02
CA THR A 403 6.61 6.83 -28.65
C THR A 403 6.04 8.14 -28.16
N LEU A 404 5.10 8.05 -27.21
CA LEU A 404 4.71 9.20 -26.40
C LEU A 404 5.72 9.35 -25.27
N SER A 405 6.50 10.42 -25.32
CA SER A 405 7.29 10.87 -24.18
C SER A 405 6.63 12.08 -23.54
N ILE A 406 6.70 12.16 -22.21
CA ILE A 406 6.11 13.25 -21.45
C ILE A 406 7.22 14.17 -20.98
N ASP A 407 7.08 15.46 -21.26
CA ASP A 407 7.99 16.49 -20.79
C ASP A 407 7.72 16.78 -19.31
N HIS A 408 8.36 15.99 -18.44
CA HIS A 408 8.26 16.17 -17.00
C HIS A 408 8.94 17.45 -16.48
N GLU A 409 9.84 18.05 -17.26
CA GLU A 409 10.51 19.31 -16.93
C GLU A 409 9.53 20.48 -17.17
N GLU A 410 8.85 20.50 -18.32
CA GLU A 410 7.81 21.50 -18.62
C GLU A 410 6.65 21.43 -17.61
N ILE A 411 6.18 20.22 -17.26
CA ILE A 411 5.16 20.06 -16.19
C ILE A 411 5.65 20.66 -14.87
N PHE A 412 6.92 20.48 -14.52
CA PHE A 412 7.48 21.01 -13.28
C PHE A 412 7.55 22.54 -13.31
N GLU A 413 7.98 23.13 -14.43
CA GLU A 413 8.05 24.59 -14.62
C GLU A 413 6.66 25.24 -14.54
N ASP A 414 5.65 24.66 -15.18
CA ASP A 414 4.27 25.19 -15.14
C ASP A 414 3.66 25.09 -13.75
N VAL A 415 3.87 23.97 -13.05
CA VAL A 415 3.45 23.82 -11.65
C VAL A 415 4.14 24.87 -10.77
N LEU A 416 5.45 25.10 -10.97
CA LEU A 416 6.18 26.13 -10.24
C LEU A 416 5.65 27.53 -10.55
N SER A 417 5.29 27.81 -11.80
CA SER A 417 4.67 29.08 -12.24
C SER A 417 3.34 29.33 -11.53
N GLN A 418 2.45 28.33 -11.49
CA GLN A 418 1.17 28.39 -10.77
C GLN A 418 1.35 28.74 -9.28
N PHE A 419 2.38 28.20 -8.64
CA PHE A 419 2.67 28.50 -7.24
C PHE A 419 3.40 29.84 -7.05
N SER A 420 4.20 30.29 -8.03
CA SER A 420 4.98 31.54 -7.94
C SER A 420 4.12 32.80 -7.88
N ASP A 421 2.91 32.74 -8.46
CA ASP A 421 1.95 33.84 -8.49
C ASP A 421 1.06 33.92 -7.23
N ILE A 422 1.21 32.98 -6.28
CA ILE A 422 0.43 32.98 -5.06
C ILE A 422 0.81 34.15 -4.15
N ASP A 423 -0.21 34.79 -3.59
CA ASP A 423 -0.06 35.84 -2.61
C ASP A 423 0.80 35.37 -1.42
N THR A 424 1.64 36.27 -0.92
CA THR A 424 2.42 36.04 0.32
C THR A 424 1.55 35.67 1.53
N THR A 425 0.24 35.89 1.46
CA THR A 425 -0.74 35.43 2.44
C THR A 425 -1.91 34.75 1.74
N VAL A 426 -2.17 33.49 2.08
CA VAL A 426 -3.29 32.71 1.56
C VAL A 426 -4.25 32.39 2.69
N VAL A 427 -5.55 32.57 2.48
CA VAL A 427 -6.59 32.35 3.48
C VAL A 427 -7.55 31.29 2.97
N SER A 428 -7.87 30.30 3.80
CA SER A 428 -8.98 29.39 3.51
C SER A 428 -10.27 29.95 4.11
N ASP A 429 -11.24 30.24 3.25
CA ASP A 429 -12.57 30.72 3.67
C ASP A 429 -13.37 29.65 4.44
N GLU A 430 -13.00 28.37 4.32
CA GLU A 430 -13.73 27.24 4.92
C GLU A 430 -13.12 26.70 6.23
N ARG A 431 -11.84 26.96 6.51
CA ARG A 431 -11.09 26.23 7.56
C ARG A 431 -10.47 27.08 8.67
N ASP A 432 -10.72 28.39 8.73
CA ASP A 432 -10.09 29.32 9.69
C ASP A 432 -8.55 29.19 9.74
N VAL A 433 -7.93 28.78 8.62
CA VAL A 433 -6.49 28.58 8.47
C VAL A 433 -5.93 29.56 7.47
N LYS A 434 -4.76 30.11 7.81
CA LYS A 434 -4.05 31.10 7.02
C LYS A 434 -2.58 30.72 6.88
N LEU A 435 -2.06 30.79 5.67
CA LEU A 435 -0.64 30.66 5.37
C LEU A 435 -0.07 32.07 5.16
N GLN A 436 0.97 32.46 5.89
CA GLN A 436 1.57 33.79 5.87
C GLN A 436 3.06 33.73 5.55
N GLY A 437 3.56 34.73 4.81
CA GLY A 437 4.94 34.74 4.36
C GLY A 437 5.27 33.55 3.46
N VAL A 438 4.32 33.14 2.61
CA VAL A 438 4.52 32.06 1.64
C VAL A 438 5.68 32.45 0.73
N HIS A 439 6.70 31.59 0.71
CA HIS A 439 7.87 31.71 -0.12
C HIS A 439 8.12 30.37 -0.79
N ILE A 440 8.15 30.37 -2.10
CA ILE A 440 8.26 29.17 -2.92
C ILE A 440 9.54 29.28 -3.73
N GLU A 441 10.33 28.20 -3.73
CA GLU A 441 11.57 28.10 -4.49
C GLU A 441 11.76 26.66 -5.00
N GLU A 442 12.49 26.53 -6.10
CA GLU A 442 12.97 25.23 -6.55
C GLU A 442 14.14 24.76 -5.67
N THR A 443 14.17 23.47 -5.35
CA THR A 443 15.29 22.86 -4.64
C THR A 443 15.54 21.42 -5.11
N GLU A 444 16.80 21.00 -5.06
CA GLU A 444 17.19 19.62 -5.39
C GLU A 444 17.47 18.82 -4.11
N VAL A 445 16.77 17.70 -3.94
CA VAL A 445 17.05 16.75 -2.83
C VAL A 445 17.48 15.40 -3.41
N GLY A 446 18.79 15.22 -3.53
CA GLY A 446 19.39 14.00 -4.06
C GLY A 446 19.48 14.01 -5.58
N THR A 447 18.56 13.35 -6.26
CA THR A 447 18.51 13.25 -7.74
C THR A 447 17.15 13.67 -8.29
N SER A 448 16.38 14.42 -7.51
CA SER A 448 15.02 14.82 -7.84
C SER A 448 14.87 16.31 -7.54
N GLN A 449 14.12 17.01 -8.40
CA GLN A 449 13.71 18.39 -8.20
C GLN A 449 12.42 18.44 -7.38
N TYR A 450 12.30 19.47 -6.55
CA TYR A 450 11.17 19.69 -5.66
C TYR A 450 10.84 21.18 -5.65
N ILE A 451 9.56 21.49 -5.48
CA ILE A 451 9.13 22.86 -5.17
C ILE A 451 9.05 22.94 -3.64
N ARG A 452 9.97 23.70 -3.05
CA ARG A 452 10.03 23.96 -1.62
C ARG A 452 9.15 25.15 -1.30
N THR A 453 8.19 24.95 -0.41
CA THR A 453 7.29 26.00 0.07
C THR A 453 7.53 26.26 1.55
N LEU A 454 7.91 27.48 1.89
CA LEU A 454 8.11 27.97 3.24
C LEU A 454 6.99 28.93 3.61
N PHE A 455 6.31 28.70 4.73
CA PHE A 455 5.25 29.59 5.19
C PHE A 455 5.03 29.47 6.69
N ARG A 456 4.31 30.44 7.25
CA ARG A 456 3.77 30.40 8.60
C ARG A 456 2.32 29.97 8.55
N ARG A 457 1.94 28.96 9.32
CA ARG A 457 0.55 28.49 9.38
C ARG A 457 -0.11 29.02 10.64
N THR A 458 -1.10 29.88 10.50
CA THR A 458 -1.92 30.37 11.61
C THR A 458 -3.33 29.78 11.53
N GLN A 459 -3.94 29.54 12.69
CA GLN A 459 -5.30 29.04 12.79
C GLN A 459 -6.04 29.87 13.84
N ASP A 460 -7.15 30.48 13.45
CA ASP A 460 -7.97 31.25 14.38
C ASP A 460 -8.82 30.27 15.21
N SER A 461 -8.80 30.40 16.54
CA SER A 461 -9.43 29.42 17.45
C SER A 461 -10.83 29.83 17.92
N GLY A 462 -11.43 30.84 17.29
CA GLY A 462 -12.77 31.33 17.60
C GLY A 462 -12.85 32.21 18.86
N GLN A 463 -14.00 32.86 19.05
CA GLN A 463 -14.23 33.93 20.04
C GLN A 463 -13.81 33.52 21.47
N GLY A 464 -12.69 34.09 21.92
CA GLY A 464 -12.19 33.98 23.30
C GLY A 464 -10.82 33.30 23.43
N GLY A 465 -10.37 32.57 22.41
CA GLY A 465 -8.99 32.12 22.32
C GLY A 465 -8.13 33.21 21.67
N LEU A 466 -7.03 33.61 22.30
CA LEU A 466 -5.96 34.37 21.64
C LEU A 466 -5.70 33.73 20.26
N GLU A 467 -5.60 34.53 19.18
CA GLU A 467 -5.10 34.09 17.87
C GLU A 467 -3.94 33.13 18.12
N ALA A 468 -4.14 31.84 17.86
CA ALA A 468 -3.11 30.84 18.10
C ALA A 468 -2.13 30.95 16.93
N THR A 469 -1.30 32.00 16.96
CA THR A 469 -0.13 32.13 16.09
C THR A 469 0.86 31.04 16.50
N GLN A 470 0.68 29.83 15.94
CA GLN A 470 1.81 28.92 15.80
C GLN A 470 2.68 29.50 14.68
N ASP A 471 3.50 30.49 15.02
CA ASP A 471 4.29 31.31 14.09
C ASP A 471 5.51 30.55 13.54
N TYR A 472 5.37 29.23 13.32
CA TYR A 472 6.46 28.37 12.86
C TYR A 472 6.60 28.45 11.36
N ARG A 473 7.85 28.54 10.89
CA ARG A 473 8.18 28.34 9.48
C ARG A 473 8.04 26.84 9.19
N TYR A 474 6.94 26.47 8.54
CA TYR A 474 6.78 25.15 7.98
C TYR A 474 7.47 25.09 6.62
N GLU A 475 8.10 23.95 6.39
CA GLU A 475 8.66 23.58 5.10
C GLU A 475 7.86 22.43 4.54
N TYR A 476 7.25 22.64 3.38
CA TYR A 476 6.55 21.62 2.61
C TYR A 476 7.25 21.42 1.27
N PHE A 477 7.42 20.16 0.90
CA PHE A 477 7.89 19.79 -0.43
C PHE A 477 6.68 19.44 -1.29
N ILE A 478 6.56 20.09 -2.45
CA ILE A 478 5.59 19.70 -3.48
C ILE A 478 6.30 18.78 -4.47
N HIS A 479 5.73 17.59 -4.72
CA HIS A 479 6.37 16.56 -5.54
C HIS A 479 5.41 15.94 -6.56
N PRO A 480 5.83 15.76 -7.83
CA PRO A 480 5.07 15.05 -8.86
C PRO A 480 4.95 13.54 -8.60
N LEU A 481 3.74 12.97 -8.59
CA LEU A 481 3.58 11.51 -8.53
C LEU A 481 3.86 10.94 -9.93
N SER A 482 5.04 10.37 -10.16
CA SER A 482 5.19 9.33 -11.18
C SER A 482 4.89 7.96 -10.55
N SER A 483 4.57 6.96 -11.36
CA SER A 483 4.01 5.62 -11.04
C SER A 483 4.56 4.86 -9.81
N HIS A 484 5.64 5.34 -9.17
CA HIS A 484 6.25 4.79 -7.96
C HIS A 484 6.34 5.84 -6.85
N LYS A 485 5.81 5.51 -5.66
CA LYS A 485 6.01 6.33 -4.44
C LYS A 485 7.53 6.54 -4.22
N PRO A 486 8.02 7.78 -4.07
CA PRO A 486 9.43 8.01 -3.81
C PRO A 486 9.82 7.31 -2.50
N GLN A 487 10.67 6.28 -2.59
CA GLN A 487 11.06 5.44 -1.45
C GLN A 487 11.64 6.28 -0.29
N ARG A 488 12.24 7.44 -0.61
CA ARG A 488 12.80 8.38 0.37
C ARG A 488 11.73 9.14 1.16
N ILE A 489 10.61 9.56 0.57
CA ILE A 489 9.57 10.34 1.29
C ILE A 489 8.94 9.50 2.41
N GLY A 490 8.80 8.19 2.20
CA GLY A 490 8.38 7.24 3.25
C GLY A 490 9.40 7.00 4.37
N GLN A 491 10.69 7.26 4.12
CA GLN A 491 11.78 7.12 5.10
C GLN A 491 11.93 8.35 6.00
N TYR A 492 11.61 9.56 5.50
CA TYR A 492 11.89 10.81 6.21
C TYR A 492 10.70 11.45 6.94
N LEU A 493 9.49 10.87 6.88
CA LEU A 493 8.36 11.43 7.63
C LEU A 493 8.17 12.93 7.32
N LEU A 494 8.35 13.34 6.05
CA LEU A 494 8.29 14.76 5.68
C LEU A 494 6.84 15.27 5.58
N ASN A 495 6.71 16.58 5.73
CA ASN A 495 5.53 17.36 5.40
C ASN A 495 5.57 17.58 3.88
N THR A 496 4.80 16.79 3.12
CA THR A 496 4.89 16.79 1.64
C THR A 496 3.49 16.92 1.07
N VAL A 497 3.35 17.76 0.05
CA VAL A 497 2.17 17.84 -0.81
C VAL A 497 2.52 17.13 -2.12
N PHE A 498 1.65 16.27 -2.60
CA PHE A 498 1.86 15.56 -3.85
C PHE A 498 1.00 16.14 -4.95
N VAL A 499 1.59 16.40 -6.11
CA VAL A 499 0.81 16.66 -7.31
C VAL A 499 0.60 15.32 -8.00
N THR A 500 -0.64 14.84 -8.09
CA THR A 500 -0.92 13.54 -8.68
C THR A 500 -1.11 13.65 -10.18
N TYR A 501 -0.35 12.87 -10.94
CA TYR A 501 -0.63 12.55 -12.33
C TYR A 501 -0.26 11.10 -12.65
N GLY A 502 -0.73 10.56 -13.76
CA GLY A 502 -0.25 9.28 -14.28
C GLY A 502 -1.18 8.06 -14.10
N THR A 503 -0.65 6.84 -14.36
CA THR A 503 -1.37 5.55 -14.30
C THR A 503 -1.75 5.10 -12.88
N ALA A 504 -1.29 5.80 -11.84
CA ALA A 504 -1.59 5.48 -10.46
C ALA A 504 -2.96 6.04 -10.06
N PHE A 505 -4.01 5.46 -10.63
CA PHE A 505 -5.42 5.45 -10.21
C PHE A 505 -5.72 6.24 -8.94
N GLU A 506 -6.10 7.52 -9.07
CA GLU A 506 -6.94 8.36 -8.17
C GLU A 506 -6.71 8.29 -6.65
N GLN A 507 -5.87 7.41 -6.10
CA GLN A 507 -5.72 7.12 -4.70
C GLN A 507 -4.94 8.27 -4.12
N GLU A 508 -5.68 9.26 -3.64
CA GLU A 508 -5.20 10.19 -2.64
C GLU A 508 -4.37 9.39 -1.64
N LEU A 509 -3.10 9.75 -1.54
CA LEU A 509 -2.20 9.03 -0.67
C LEU A 509 -2.69 9.27 0.75
N GLU A 510 -3.21 8.21 1.38
CA GLU A 510 -3.78 8.29 2.72
C GLU A 510 -2.81 9.01 3.66
N SER A 511 -3.33 10.02 4.37
CA SER A 511 -2.59 10.93 5.25
C SER A 511 -1.68 11.97 4.56
N PHE A 512 -1.52 12.00 3.24
CA PHE A 512 -0.78 13.06 2.55
C PHE A 512 -1.71 14.09 1.92
N GLY A 513 -1.21 15.32 1.80
CA GLY A 513 -1.86 16.35 0.98
C GLY A 513 -1.65 16.03 -0.49
N THR A 514 -2.70 16.08 -1.27
CA THR A 514 -2.65 15.86 -2.72
C THR A 514 -3.34 17.01 -3.43
N ILE A 515 -2.74 17.47 -4.52
CA ILE A 515 -3.34 18.39 -5.49
C ILE A 515 -3.36 17.61 -6.81
N ASN A 516 -4.50 17.54 -7.47
CA ASN A 516 -4.57 16.94 -8.81
C ASN A 516 -3.87 17.87 -9.80
N LEU A 517 -2.99 17.33 -10.65
CA LEU A 517 -2.24 18.13 -11.63
C LEU A 517 -3.17 18.94 -12.54
N ILE A 518 -4.21 18.31 -13.07
CA ILE A 518 -5.15 18.96 -14.00
C ILE A 518 -5.94 20.06 -13.28
N ASP A 519 -6.37 19.80 -12.04
CA ASP A 519 -7.08 20.80 -11.23
C ASP A 519 -6.17 22.01 -10.93
N LEU A 520 -4.89 21.77 -10.66
CA LEU A 520 -3.92 22.84 -10.42
C LEU A 520 -3.67 23.69 -11.67
N LEU A 521 -3.43 23.04 -12.82
CA LEU A 521 -3.15 23.74 -14.08
C LEU A 521 -4.34 24.55 -14.59
N ARG A 522 -5.57 24.15 -14.23
CA ARG A 522 -6.82 24.87 -14.55
C ARG A 522 -7.23 25.92 -13.52
N SER A 523 -6.60 25.95 -12.34
CA SER A 523 -7.11 26.73 -11.22
C SER A 523 -6.85 28.22 -11.41
N ASP A 524 -7.89 29.03 -11.22
CA ASP A 524 -7.74 30.48 -11.03
C ASP A 524 -7.32 30.83 -9.57
N ASP A 525 -7.35 29.85 -8.66
CA ASP A 525 -6.95 29.97 -7.25
C ASP A 525 -6.04 28.79 -6.83
N PRO A 526 -4.77 28.75 -7.30
CA PRO A 526 -3.80 27.75 -6.85
C PRO A 526 -3.48 27.86 -5.35
N GLY A 527 -3.71 29.04 -4.75
CA GLY A 527 -3.58 29.28 -3.32
C GLY A 527 -4.54 28.43 -2.49
N GLY A 528 -5.84 28.45 -2.82
CA GLY A 528 -6.85 27.63 -2.15
C GLY A 528 -6.50 26.14 -2.15
N LEU A 529 -6.14 25.59 -3.32
CA LEU A 529 -5.71 24.19 -3.48
C LEU A 529 -4.49 23.87 -2.61
N LEU A 530 -3.52 24.79 -2.54
CA LEU A 530 -2.33 24.63 -1.69
C LEU A 530 -2.70 24.56 -0.20
N VAL A 531 -3.56 25.45 0.29
CA VAL A 531 -3.97 25.47 1.70
C VAL A 531 -4.68 24.18 2.09
N GLU A 532 -5.59 23.69 1.24
CA GLU A 532 -6.31 22.44 1.47
C GLU A 532 -5.37 21.23 1.56
N ALA A 533 -4.43 21.14 0.61
CA ALA A 533 -3.47 20.05 0.58
C ALA A 533 -2.47 20.14 1.75
N VAL A 534 -2.00 21.33 2.10
CA VAL A 534 -1.16 21.57 3.29
C VAL A 534 -1.88 21.13 4.56
N GLU A 535 -3.16 21.49 4.73
CA GLU A 535 -3.96 21.08 5.89
C GLU A 535 -4.09 19.56 5.99
N LYS A 536 -4.40 18.90 4.87
CA LYS A 536 -4.51 17.44 4.82
C LYS A 536 -3.17 16.76 5.13
N SER A 537 -2.07 17.27 4.55
CA SER A 537 -0.73 16.78 4.79
C SER A 537 -0.29 16.98 6.25
N HIS A 538 -0.59 18.13 6.85
CA HIS A 538 -0.29 18.45 8.24
C HIS A 538 -0.95 17.46 9.19
N ARG A 539 -2.26 17.24 9.04
CA ARG A 539 -3.04 16.32 9.89
C ARG A 539 -2.51 14.89 9.73
N GLY A 540 -2.38 14.44 8.50
CA GLY A 540 -1.95 13.08 8.25
C GLY A 540 -0.47 12.82 8.58
N ALA A 541 0.41 13.84 8.57
CA ALA A 541 1.78 13.71 9.09
C ALA A 541 1.78 13.32 10.57
N GLN A 542 0.93 13.95 11.38
CA GLN A 542 0.80 13.62 12.80
C GLN A 542 0.33 12.18 13.02
N ASP A 543 -0.63 11.71 12.23
CA ASP A 543 -1.11 10.32 12.29
C ASP A 543 -0.01 9.32 11.89
N ARG A 544 0.76 9.62 10.84
CA ARG A 544 1.91 8.81 10.41
C ARG A 544 2.96 8.71 11.53
N TYR A 545 3.27 9.82 12.20
CA TYR A 545 4.26 9.86 13.26
C TYR A 545 3.78 9.03 14.45
N ARG A 546 2.54 9.24 14.87
CA ARG A 546 1.93 8.59 16.04
C ARG A 546 1.84 7.07 15.90
N MET A 547 1.52 6.57 14.71
CA MET A 547 1.48 5.12 14.46
C MET A 547 2.88 4.49 14.59
N ARG A 548 3.90 5.14 14.01
CA ARG A 548 5.29 4.67 14.08
C ARG A 548 5.88 4.83 15.48
N SER A 549 5.56 5.91 16.19
CA SER A 549 6.03 6.16 17.55
C SER A 549 5.41 5.20 18.56
N LYS A 550 4.13 4.83 18.43
CA LYS A 550 3.52 3.76 19.24
C LYS A 550 4.23 2.42 19.06
N LYS A 551 4.60 2.07 17.82
CA LYS A 551 5.38 0.84 17.53
C LYS A 551 6.79 0.92 18.15
N ALA A 552 7.47 2.06 17.99
CA ALA A 552 8.78 2.30 18.58
C ALA A 552 8.74 2.27 20.12
N ALA A 553 7.74 2.91 20.74
CA ALA A 553 7.55 2.92 22.19
C ALA A 553 7.30 1.51 22.73
N LYS A 554 6.56 0.66 22.01
CA LYS A 554 6.41 -0.75 22.35
C LYS A 554 7.75 -1.49 22.34
N SER A 555 8.56 -1.30 21.29
CA SER A 555 9.88 -1.93 21.18
C SER A 555 10.84 -1.43 22.27
N LEU A 556 10.88 -0.12 22.55
CA LEU A 556 11.73 0.46 23.58
C LEU A 556 11.29 0.07 25.00
N ARG A 557 9.98 -0.03 25.28
CA ARG A 557 9.47 -0.60 26.55
C ARG A 557 9.84 -2.07 26.71
N GLN A 558 9.83 -2.84 25.63
CA GLN A 558 10.27 -4.23 25.68
C GLN A 558 11.77 -4.30 26.01
N LEU A 559 12.60 -3.44 25.39
CA LEU A 559 14.02 -3.31 25.72
C LEU A 559 14.23 -2.89 27.18
N GLN A 560 13.54 -1.84 27.64
CA GLN A 560 13.61 -1.38 29.04
C GLN A 560 13.19 -2.47 30.01
N SER A 561 12.15 -3.25 29.69
CA SER A 561 11.76 -4.38 30.53
C SER A 561 12.87 -5.44 30.64
N LYS A 562 13.74 -5.62 29.63
CA LYS A 562 14.90 -6.52 29.73
C LYS A 562 15.99 -5.96 30.64
N VAL A 563 16.17 -4.65 30.63
CA VAL A 563 17.04 -3.92 31.57
C VAL A 563 16.52 -4.13 33.00
N ASP A 564 15.25 -3.81 33.24
CA ASP A 564 14.64 -3.82 34.58
C ASP A 564 14.56 -5.21 35.21
N THR A 565 14.39 -6.25 34.37
CA THR A 565 14.30 -7.64 34.84
C THR A 565 15.66 -8.30 35.03
N GLY A 566 16.75 -7.61 34.68
CA GLY A 566 18.10 -8.17 34.75
C GLY A 566 18.37 -9.27 33.72
N ILE A 567 17.54 -9.43 32.68
CA ILE A 567 17.75 -10.44 31.63
C ILE A 567 19.10 -10.23 30.93
N LEU A 568 19.50 -8.95 30.76
CA LEU A 568 20.80 -8.60 30.20
C LEU A 568 21.99 -9.13 31.03
N GLU A 569 21.81 -9.40 32.33
CA GLU A 569 22.88 -9.91 33.22
C GLU A 569 23.45 -11.25 32.76
N HIS A 570 22.63 -12.05 32.08
CA HIS A 570 22.97 -13.41 31.66
C HIS A 570 22.89 -13.60 30.14
N TYR A 571 22.40 -12.60 29.40
CA TYR A 571 22.21 -12.67 27.96
C TYR A 571 23.56 -12.84 27.22
N GLY A 572 23.63 -13.83 26.31
CA GLY A 572 24.85 -14.15 25.55
C GLY A 572 25.91 -14.97 26.30
N SER A 573 25.64 -15.43 27.53
CA SER A 573 26.47 -16.42 28.24
C SER A 573 26.12 -17.86 27.86
N GLU A 574 27.02 -18.83 28.10
CA GLU A 574 26.79 -20.26 27.78
C GLU A 574 25.50 -20.83 28.44
N ASP A 575 25.10 -20.29 29.60
CA ASP A 575 23.89 -20.69 30.35
C ASP A 575 22.81 -19.58 30.36
N GLY A 576 22.92 -18.60 29.46
CA GLY A 576 22.05 -17.43 29.40
C GLY A 576 20.64 -17.73 28.84
N PRO A 577 19.63 -16.91 29.15
CA PRO A 577 18.34 -16.99 28.48
C PRO A 577 18.49 -16.61 27.01
N GLU A 578 18.06 -17.48 26.09
CA GLU A 578 17.78 -17.09 24.70
C GLU A 578 16.61 -16.10 24.70
N ASP A 579 16.69 -15.04 23.90
CA ASP A 579 15.66 -14.02 23.82
C ASP A 579 15.48 -13.55 22.37
N ASP A 580 14.43 -14.07 21.73
CA ASP A 580 14.07 -13.79 20.34
C ASP A 580 14.01 -12.28 20.01
N PHE A 581 13.67 -11.44 20.99
CA PHE A 581 13.63 -10.00 20.80
C PHE A 581 15.03 -9.41 20.71
N LEU A 582 15.90 -9.68 21.70
CA LEU A 582 17.28 -9.16 21.69
C LEU A 582 18.07 -9.70 20.48
N ASP A 583 17.86 -10.96 20.09
CA ASP A 583 18.50 -11.57 18.93
C ASP A 583 18.09 -10.88 17.60
N GLY A 584 16.86 -10.36 17.53
CA GLY A 584 16.32 -9.65 16.38
C GLY A 584 16.46 -8.11 16.43
N TYR A 585 16.88 -7.54 17.56
CA TYR A 585 16.85 -6.09 17.80
C TYR A 585 18.23 -5.44 17.61
N SER A 586 18.47 -4.89 16.42
CA SER A 586 19.75 -4.30 16.04
C SER A 586 19.90 -2.82 16.44
N ALA A 587 21.15 -2.32 16.49
CA ALA A 587 21.45 -0.90 16.69
C ALA A 587 20.71 0.02 15.68
N LYS A 588 20.65 -0.39 14.41
CA LYS A 588 19.89 0.33 13.37
C LYS A 588 18.38 0.40 13.66
N LYS A 589 17.82 -0.64 14.29
CA LYS A 589 16.43 -0.65 14.75
C LYS A 589 16.25 0.29 15.94
N PHE A 590 17.18 0.29 16.88
CA PHE A 590 17.21 1.17 18.05
C PHE A 590 17.26 2.64 17.65
N GLU A 591 18.20 3.05 16.80
CA GLU A 591 18.29 4.42 16.25
C GLU A 591 16.97 4.88 15.63
N ARG A 592 16.34 3.98 14.83
CA ARG A 592 15.07 4.28 14.18
C ARG A 592 13.93 4.44 15.17
N ASP A 593 13.91 3.66 16.24
CA ASP A 593 12.87 3.74 17.27
C ASP A 593 13.03 5.01 18.12
N VAL A 594 14.26 5.39 18.48
CA VAL A 594 14.56 6.68 19.14
C VAL A 594 14.14 7.85 18.26
N PHE A 595 14.48 7.82 16.97
CA PHE A 595 14.03 8.84 16.01
C PHE A 595 12.50 8.95 15.97
N HIS A 596 11.76 7.84 15.89
CA HIS A 596 10.30 7.88 15.83
C HIS A 596 9.65 8.41 17.11
N LEU A 597 10.23 8.20 18.29
CA LEU A 597 9.77 8.85 19.52
C LEU A 597 10.02 10.36 19.48
N LEU A 598 11.26 10.76 19.22
CA LEU A 598 11.64 12.18 19.17
C LEU A 598 10.85 12.94 18.10
N LYS A 599 10.68 12.37 16.89
CA LYS A 599 9.87 12.95 15.81
C LYS A 599 8.40 13.14 16.19
N SER A 600 7.85 12.25 17.02
CA SER A 600 6.47 12.35 17.49
C SER A 600 6.29 13.44 18.55
N ILE A 601 7.30 13.69 19.39
CA ILE A 601 7.27 14.73 20.42
C ILE A 601 7.61 16.09 19.79
N PHE A 602 8.61 16.10 18.90
CA PHE A 602 9.15 17.28 18.22
C PHE A 602 9.18 17.05 16.71
N ASN A 603 8.18 17.62 16.02
CA ASN A 603 7.93 17.39 14.60
C ASN A 603 9.08 17.77 13.67
N PHE A 604 10.01 18.64 14.10
CA PHE A 604 11.16 19.06 13.30
C PHE A 604 12.39 18.17 13.48
N THR A 605 12.32 17.11 14.30
CA THR A 605 13.43 16.14 14.43
C THR A 605 13.76 15.52 13.07
N GLU A 606 15.05 15.40 12.77
CA GLU A 606 15.60 14.84 11.54
C GLU A 606 16.52 13.66 11.81
N ARG A 607 16.67 12.79 10.81
CA ARG A 607 17.63 11.68 10.82
C ARG A 607 18.71 11.95 9.78
N TRP A 608 19.98 11.91 10.18
CA TRP A 608 21.11 12.23 9.30
C TRP A 608 22.01 11.02 9.03
N GLY A 609 22.13 10.08 9.97
CA GLY A 609 23.12 8.99 9.94
C GLY A 609 23.18 8.21 8.62
N ARG A 610 24.21 8.49 7.82
CA ARG A 610 24.56 7.75 6.60
C ARG A 610 25.67 6.76 6.87
N GLU A 611 25.50 5.52 6.39
CA GLU A 611 26.47 4.46 6.56
C GLU A 611 27.84 4.85 5.97
N GLY A 612 28.88 4.83 6.82
CA GLY A 612 30.26 5.18 6.43
C GLY A 612 30.60 6.68 6.45
N ARG A 613 29.67 7.58 6.80
CA ARG A 613 29.95 9.01 6.99
C ARG A 613 30.14 9.34 8.48
N LYS A 614 30.94 10.37 8.78
CA LYS A 614 31.11 10.90 10.14
C LYS A 614 30.06 11.99 10.36
N GLU A 615 28.84 11.61 10.67
CA GLU A 615 27.73 12.52 10.95
C GLU A 615 27.01 12.01 12.22
N THR A 616 26.27 12.86 12.91
CA THR A 616 25.36 12.41 13.97
C THR A 616 24.25 11.54 13.38
N ASP A 617 23.67 10.68 14.21
CA ASP A 617 22.58 9.81 13.77
C ASP A 617 21.31 10.62 13.46
N GLY A 618 21.14 11.77 14.12
CA GLY A 618 20.16 12.78 13.72
C GLY A 618 20.24 14.07 14.53
N CYS A 619 19.26 14.94 14.29
CA CYS A 619 19.16 16.26 14.89
C CYS A 619 17.79 16.49 15.50
N LEU A 620 17.78 16.95 16.74
CA LEU A 620 16.60 17.37 17.47
C LEU A 620 16.43 18.88 17.32
N ILE A 621 15.34 19.28 16.68
CA ILE A 621 15.00 20.68 16.44
C ILE A 621 13.71 20.99 17.21
N ILE A 622 13.81 21.90 18.17
CA ILE A 622 12.69 22.35 19.01
C ILE A 622 12.51 23.85 18.77
N PRO A 623 11.33 24.31 18.31
CA PRO A 623 11.10 25.74 18.20
C PRO A 623 11.14 26.41 19.58
N ASP A 624 11.83 27.55 19.68
CA ASP A 624 11.98 28.37 20.88
C ASP A 624 11.44 29.77 20.55
N GLY A 625 10.15 30.01 20.80
CA GLY A 625 9.46 31.21 20.33
C GLY A 625 9.25 31.29 18.80
N ASP A 626 9.03 32.51 18.30
CA ASP A 626 8.54 32.76 16.92
C ASP A 626 9.64 32.85 15.86
N GLN A 627 10.91 32.99 16.25
CA GLN A 627 12.03 33.23 15.32
C GLN A 627 13.31 32.44 15.65
N SER A 628 13.29 31.59 16.68
CA SER A 628 14.46 30.82 17.10
C SER A 628 14.16 29.33 17.22
N TYR A 629 15.20 28.53 17.05
CA TYR A 629 15.16 27.09 17.23
C TYR A 629 16.29 26.68 18.16
N TRP A 630 15.97 25.80 19.10
CA TRP A 630 16.95 25.00 19.81
C TRP A 630 17.31 23.79 18.94
N VAL A 631 18.60 23.57 18.71
CA VAL A 631 19.15 22.58 17.78
C VAL A 631 20.19 21.73 18.51
N GLY A 632 19.88 20.45 18.73
CA GLY A 632 20.81 19.51 19.36
C GLY A 632 21.10 18.30 18.45
N GLY A 633 22.37 17.92 18.31
CA GLY A 633 22.73 16.65 17.66
C GLY A 633 22.46 15.48 18.60
N TYR A 634 21.91 14.36 18.12
CA TYR A 634 21.67 13.18 18.96
C TYR A 634 22.30 11.91 18.39
N ASP A 635 22.74 11.02 19.28
CA ASP A 635 23.51 9.82 18.96
C ASP A 635 23.04 8.61 19.81
N PRO A 636 22.11 7.78 19.30
CA PRO A 636 21.57 6.63 20.01
C PRO A 636 22.53 5.43 20.01
N LYS A 637 22.89 4.95 21.20
CA LYS A 637 23.78 3.81 21.41
C LYS A 637 23.07 2.67 22.14
N LEU A 638 22.82 1.59 21.41
CA LEU A 638 22.34 0.33 21.97
C LEU A 638 23.49 -0.43 22.64
N THR A 639 23.26 -0.96 23.83
CA THR A 639 24.16 -1.92 24.47
C THR A 639 23.42 -3.17 24.93
N THR A 640 24.18 -4.25 25.12
CA THR A 640 23.76 -5.43 25.87
C THR A 640 24.72 -5.70 27.02
N ASP A 641 25.69 -4.79 27.27
CA ASP A 641 26.61 -4.88 28.40
C ASP A 641 25.89 -4.43 29.67
N VAL A 642 25.81 -5.34 30.64
CA VAL A 642 25.27 -5.14 31.99
C VAL A 642 25.86 -3.94 32.69
N ARG A 643 27.14 -3.65 32.44
CA ARG A 643 27.84 -2.50 33.03
C ARG A 643 27.47 -1.19 32.35
N GLY A 644 26.54 -1.20 31.40
CA GLY A 644 26.12 -0.08 30.59
C GLY A 644 27.09 0.23 29.45
N TYR A 645 26.58 1.00 28.50
CA TYR A 645 27.32 1.46 27.34
C TYR A 645 28.52 2.29 27.78
N ASN A 646 29.70 1.90 27.31
CA ASN A 646 30.95 2.63 27.55
C ASN A 646 31.22 3.57 26.38
N ILE A 647 31.13 4.88 26.61
CA ILE A 647 31.41 5.90 25.60
C ILE A 647 32.91 5.86 25.30
N ARG A 648 33.27 5.23 24.17
CA ARG A 648 34.66 5.03 23.77
C ARG A 648 35.27 6.35 23.35
N SER A 649 36.61 6.45 23.44
CA SER A 649 37.36 7.62 22.98
C SER A 649 36.95 8.06 21.56
N THR A 650 36.72 7.11 20.65
CA THR A 650 36.29 7.40 19.28
C THR A 650 34.94 8.11 19.19
N GLU A 651 34.00 7.84 20.10
CA GLU A 651 32.71 8.54 20.12
C GLU A 651 32.87 9.94 20.71
N LYS A 652 33.70 10.08 21.76
CA LYS A 652 34.04 11.39 22.36
C LYS A 652 34.69 12.32 21.34
N ASP A 653 35.63 11.80 20.56
CA ASP A 653 36.36 12.57 19.55
C ASP A 653 35.40 13.00 18.40
N LYS A 654 34.34 12.24 18.11
CA LYS A 654 33.32 12.61 17.11
C LYS A 654 32.44 13.76 17.56
N VAL A 655 32.13 13.90 18.86
CA VAL A 655 31.29 14.99 19.39
C VAL A 655 31.83 16.36 18.99
N VAL A 656 33.15 16.57 19.13
CA VAL A 656 33.80 17.83 18.75
C VAL A 656 33.64 18.11 17.26
N TYR A 657 33.81 17.08 16.43
CA TYR A 657 33.59 17.19 14.99
C TYR A 657 32.13 17.55 14.67
N TYR A 658 31.16 16.95 15.36
CA TYR A 658 29.75 17.25 15.18
C TYR A 658 29.42 18.69 15.55
N VAL A 659 29.86 19.14 16.73
CA VAL A 659 29.63 20.51 17.20
C VAL A 659 30.21 21.55 16.23
N LEU A 660 31.39 21.30 15.65
CA LEU A 660 32.05 22.26 14.76
C LEU A 660 31.56 22.17 13.31
N GLU A 661 31.41 20.97 12.77
CA GLU A 661 31.12 20.78 11.34
C GLU A 661 29.62 20.79 11.03
N GLU A 662 28.77 20.26 11.93
CA GLU A 662 27.32 20.29 11.70
C GLU A 662 26.74 21.68 11.86
N SER A 663 27.28 22.50 12.78
CA SER A 663 26.93 23.93 12.90
C SER A 663 27.16 24.73 11.61
N ASN A 664 28.07 24.26 10.75
CA ASN A 664 28.40 24.88 9.46
C ASN A 664 27.62 24.28 8.27
N ARG A 665 26.69 23.35 8.50
CA ARG A 665 25.80 22.88 7.43
C ARG A 665 24.92 24.05 6.98
N GLU A 666 24.91 24.32 5.68
CA GLU A 666 24.16 25.43 5.04
C GLU A 666 22.70 25.50 5.53
N TYR A 667 22.02 24.37 5.68
CA TYR A 667 20.68 24.32 6.24
C TYR A 667 20.59 24.81 7.70
N ILE A 668 21.51 24.41 8.59
CA ILE A 668 21.52 24.90 9.98
C ILE A 668 21.95 26.36 10.00
N SER A 669 23.00 26.73 9.28
CA SER A 669 23.56 28.08 9.29
C SER A 669 22.67 29.12 8.61
N ASP A 670 21.88 28.74 7.60
CA ASP A 670 21.12 29.71 6.80
C ASP A 670 19.63 29.72 7.16
N VAL A 671 19.11 28.61 7.71
CA VAL A 671 17.66 28.45 7.97
C VAL A 671 17.33 28.41 9.47
N LEU A 672 18.14 27.75 10.30
CA LEU A 672 17.79 27.49 11.70
C LEU A 672 18.53 28.38 12.71
N LYS A 673 19.84 28.59 12.53
CA LYS A 673 20.75 29.31 13.45
C LYS A 673 21.88 30.03 12.73
N ARG A 674 21.69 31.32 12.43
CA ARG A 674 22.63 32.09 11.61
C ARG A 674 23.91 32.48 12.33
N GLY A 675 24.96 31.68 12.13
CA GLY A 675 26.31 31.94 12.65
C GLY A 675 26.53 31.50 14.10
N ASP A 676 25.57 30.80 14.69
CA ASP A 676 25.65 30.26 16.05
C ASP A 676 25.84 28.73 16.02
N PRO A 677 26.61 28.15 16.96
CA PRO A 677 26.77 26.70 17.06
C PRO A 677 25.46 26.00 17.48
N ILE A 678 25.41 24.68 17.28
CA ILE A 678 24.37 23.82 17.87
C ILE A 678 24.35 23.98 19.40
N ASP A 679 23.16 23.88 20.01
CA ASP A 679 22.95 24.12 21.45
C ASP A 679 23.42 22.98 22.33
N ALA A 680 23.41 21.74 21.84
CA ALA A 680 23.79 20.59 22.64
C ALA A 680 24.16 19.36 21.81
N HIS A 681 24.79 18.39 22.46
CA HIS A 681 24.92 17.03 21.95
C HIS A 681 24.33 16.01 22.92
N ILE A 682 23.47 15.12 22.42
CA ILE A 682 22.69 14.17 23.23
C ILE A 682 23.14 12.73 22.95
N PHE A 683 23.68 12.06 23.95
CA PHE A 683 23.80 10.60 23.94
C PHE A 683 22.49 9.98 24.43
N VAL A 684 21.93 9.04 23.65
CA VAL A 684 20.76 8.26 24.07
C VAL A 684 21.16 6.80 24.23
N SER A 685 20.91 6.17 25.37
CA SER A 685 21.24 4.75 25.56
C SER A 685 20.24 4.05 26.47
N ASP A 686 20.10 2.73 26.30
CA ASP A 686 19.31 1.89 27.19
C ASP A 686 19.93 1.85 28.60
N ILE A 687 21.26 1.77 28.71
CA ILE A 687 21.98 1.84 29.97
C ILE A 687 23.31 2.56 29.75
N PHE A 688 23.63 3.54 30.60
CA PHE A 688 24.98 4.12 30.66
C PHE A 688 25.82 3.48 31.77
N ARG A 689 27.12 3.32 31.52
CA ARG A 689 28.09 2.97 32.57
C ARG A 689 28.20 4.06 33.63
N GLU A 690 28.11 3.66 34.89
CA GLU A 690 28.19 4.56 36.04
C GLU A 690 29.54 5.32 36.09
N GLY A 691 29.47 6.58 36.48
CA GLY A 691 30.65 7.43 36.72
C GLY A 691 31.41 7.86 35.46
N GLN A 692 30.87 7.67 34.25
CA GLN A 692 31.56 8.02 33.00
C GLN A 692 31.23 9.42 32.45
N PHE A 693 30.20 10.09 32.96
CA PHE A 693 29.69 11.35 32.38
C PHE A 693 30.70 12.50 32.48
N GLU A 694 31.17 12.79 33.69
CA GLU A 694 32.19 13.83 33.92
C GLU A 694 33.50 13.54 33.16
N PRO A 695 34.10 12.32 33.22
CA PRO A 695 35.26 11.97 32.38
C PRO A 695 35.01 11.98 30.87
N THR A 696 33.74 11.96 30.44
CA THR A 696 33.38 12.11 29.02
C THR A 696 33.43 13.57 28.62
N VAL A 697 32.84 14.45 29.42
CA VAL A 697 32.84 15.90 29.17
C VAL A 697 34.22 16.51 29.26
N GLU A 698 35.01 16.15 30.27
CA GLU A 698 36.39 16.62 30.40
C GLU A 698 37.19 16.33 29.13
N ARG A 699 37.06 15.12 28.59
CA ARG A 699 37.76 14.73 27.36
C ARG A 699 37.24 15.45 26.11
N VAL A 700 35.93 15.69 26.01
CA VAL A 700 35.37 16.46 24.87
C VAL A 700 35.83 17.91 24.95
N ARG A 701 35.85 18.52 26.15
CA ARG A 701 36.43 19.85 26.39
C ARG A 701 37.91 19.91 26.01
N ASP A 702 38.72 18.98 26.51
CA ASP A 702 40.15 18.91 26.19
C ASP A 702 40.39 18.89 24.68
N TRP A 703 39.60 18.09 23.96
CA TRP A 703 39.68 18.03 22.50
C TRP A 703 39.19 19.29 21.79
N PHE A 704 38.12 19.91 22.29
CA PHE A 704 37.60 21.16 21.74
C PHE A 704 38.64 22.28 21.87
N THR A 705 39.23 22.45 23.05
CA THR A 705 40.32 23.42 23.30
C THR A 705 41.54 23.16 22.43
N LEU A 706 41.87 21.88 22.15
CA LEU A 706 42.95 21.53 21.23
C LEU A 706 42.67 21.92 19.77
N VAL A 707 41.40 21.98 19.36
CA VAL A 707 41.00 22.28 17.97
C VAL A 707 40.80 23.79 17.74
N GLU A 708 40.12 24.49 18.65
CA GLU A 708 39.80 25.93 18.54
C GLU A 708 40.88 26.83 19.19
N GLY A 709 41.75 26.28 20.05
CA GLY A 709 42.84 26.99 20.73
C GLY A 709 42.54 27.33 22.20
N ASP A 710 43.62 27.58 22.96
CA ASP A 710 43.65 27.67 24.44
C ASP A 710 42.71 28.74 25.10
N ASP A 711 42.02 29.58 24.33
CA ASP A 711 41.15 30.67 24.82
C ASP A 711 39.63 30.44 24.59
N THR A 712 39.21 29.25 24.14
CA THR A 712 37.78 28.93 23.90
C THR A 712 37.31 27.75 24.76
N ASP A 713 36.38 28.04 25.68
CA ASP A 713 35.69 27.02 26.46
C ASP A 713 34.55 26.41 25.63
N LEU A 714 34.33 25.09 25.76
CA LEU A 714 33.16 24.44 25.17
C LEU A 714 31.90 24.91 25.92
N GLU A 715 31.13 25.80 25.30
CA GLU A 715 29.85 26.29 25.82
C GLU A 715 28.70 25.30 25.59
N VAL A 716 28.91 24.26 24.76
CA VAL A 716 27.89 23.29 24.37
C VAL A 716 27.76 22.16 25.41
N PRO A 717 26.62 22.02 26.13
CA PRO A 717 26.38 20.92 27.05
C PRO A 717 26.29 19.54 26.36
N ILE A 718 26.78 18.51 27.05
CA ILE A 718 26.61 17.10 26.67
C ILE A 718 25.50 16.48 27.53
N ILE A 719 24.44 16.02 26.87
CA ILE A 719 23.25 15.49 27.53
C ILE A 719 23.31 13.96 27.50
N PHE A 720 23.04 13.35 28.65
CA PHE A 720 22.87 11.90 28.77
C PHE A 720 21.40 11.58 29.01
N LEU A 721 20.75 10.95 28.02
CA LEU A 721 19.33 10.61 28.05
C LEU A 721 19.15 9.09 28.05
N ARG A 722 18.60 8.54 29.12
CA ARG A 722 18.27 7.11 29.19
C ARG A 722 16.95 6.82 28.48
N VAL A 723 16.82 5.60 27.94
CA VAL A 723 15.59 5.15 27.26
C VAL A 723 14.37 5.26 28.18
N GLU A 724 14.50 4.93 29.45
CA GLU A 724 13.44 5.11 30.46
C GLU A 724 12.89 6.54 30.49
N HIS A 725 13.76 7.55 30.50
CA HIS A 725 13.34 8.95 30.61
C HIS A 725 12.87 9.53 29.28
N LEU A 726 13.35 9.01 28.15
CA LEU A 726 12.76 9.30 26.84
C LEU A 726 11.32 8.76 26.75
N LEU A 727 11.06 7.57 27.32
CA LEU A 727 9.72 7.02 27.41
C LEU A 727 8.83 7.84 28.36
N ASP A 728 9.35 8.30 29.49
CA ASP A 728 8.62 9.20 30.40
C ASP A 728 8.22 10.51 29.71
N LEU A 729 9.14 11.14 28.97
CA LEU A 729 8.87 12.34 28.20
C LEU A 729 7.81 12.10 27.12
N TYR A 730 7.91 10.98 26.40
CA TYR A 730 6.91 10.55 25.43
C TYR A 730 5.53 10.35 26.09
N ASP A 731 5.47 9.79 27.29
CA ASP A 731 4.21 9.55 28.00
C ASP A 731 3.59 10.86 28.53
N ILE A 732 4.40 11.85 28.91
CA ILE A 732 3.92 13.21 29.19
C ILE A 732 3.27 13.81 27.95
N PHE A 733 3.94 13.71 26.79
CA PHE A 733 3.42 14.22 25.53
C PHE A 733 2.12 13.52 25.11
N GLU A 734 2.13 12.18 25.01
CA GLU A 734 0.99 11.40 24.50
C GLU A 734 -0.24 11.52 25.41
N SER A 735 -0.05 11.57 26.74
CA SER A 735 -1.18 11.73 27.69
C SER A 735 -1.85 13.10 27.60
N ASN A 736 -1.14 14.11 27.11
CA ASN A 736 -1.64 15.49 26.99
C ASN A 736 -1.80 15.93 25.52
N TYR A 737 -1.69 14.99 24.57
CA TYR A 737 -1.62 15.28 23.14
C TYR A 737 -2.76 16.17 22.63
N THR A 738 -4.00 15.89 23.05
CA THR A 738 -5.17 16.70 22.66
C THR A 738 -5.02 18.15 23.08
N PHE A 739 -4.59 18.40 24.33
CA PHE A 739 -4.40 19.76 24.85
C PHE A 739 -3.21 20.46 24.20
N LEU A 740 -2.10 19.75 24.00
CA LEU A 740 -0.92 20.28 23.31
C LEU A 740 -1.25 20.68 21.87
N ARG A 741 -2.14 19.93 21.20
CA ARG A 741 -2.61 20.23 19.84
C ARG A 741 -3.58 21.41 19.79
N GLU A 742 -4.51 21.48 20.74
CA GLU A 742 -5.59 22.48 20.74
C GLU A 742 -5.17 23.84 21.31
N TYR A 743 -4.19 23.86 22.22
CA TYR A 743 -3.79 25.08 22.92
C TYR A 743 -2.31 25.39 22.69
N SER A 744 -2.02 26.35 21.80
CA SER A 744 -0.65 26.75 21.43
C SER A 744 0.24 27.11 22.63
N GLY A 745 -0.27 27.88 23.59
CA GLY A 745 0.52 28.27 24.78
C GLY A 745 0.85 27.09 25.72
N VAL A 746 0.06 26.01 25.70
CA VAL A 746 0.37 24.77 26.42
C VAL A 746 1.54 24.05 25.75
N MET A 747 1.53 23.98 24.41
CA MET A 747 2.67 23.43 23.63
C MET A 747 3.93 24.27 23.76
N GLU A 748 3.80 25.59 23.82
CA GLU A 748 4.92 26.50 24.08
C GLU A 748 5.54 26.24 25.46
N THR A 749 4.70 26.17 26.50
CA THR A 749 5.16 25.85 27.85
C THR A 749 5.87 24.49 27.89
N PHE A 750 5.30 23.47 27.23
CA PHE A 750 5.92 22.15 27.16
C PHE A 750 7.33 22.20 26.54
N ARG A 751 7.49 22.91 25.41
CA ARG A 751 8.79 23.04 24.74
C ARG A 751 9.80 23.85 25.55
N GLN A 752 9.40 25.00 26.09
CA GLN A 752 10.28 25.86 26.88
C GLN A 752 10.83 25.12 28.10
N GLU A 753 10.00 24.33 28.78
CA GLU A 753 10.44 23.55 29.92
C GLU A 753 11.35 22.40 29.50
N VAL A 754 11.09 21.73 28.36
CA VAL A 754 12.05 20.75 27.82
C VAL A 754 13.38 21.41 27.46
N ILE A 755 13.37 22.53 26.75
CA ILE A 755 14.57 23.30 26.39
C ILE A 755 15.34 23.71 27.65
N SER A 756 14.66 24.17 28.69
CA SER A 756 15.28 24.52 29.97
C SER A 756 15.96 23.32 30.63
N GLU A 757 15.41 22.12 30.49
CA GLU A 757 16.02 20.89 31.02
C GLU A 757 17.15 20.36 30.14
N LEU A 758 17.27 20.84 28.90
CA LEU A 758 18.35 20.49 27.96
C LEU A 758 19.42 21.57 27.84
N SER A 759 19.27 22.71 28.52
CA SER A 759 20.18 23.86 28.40
C SER A 759 20.93 24.12 29.69
N ALA A 760 22.24 24.33 29.59
CA ALA A 760 23.11 24.75 30.69
C ALA A 760 24.34 25.50 30.14
N ASP A 761 24.95 26.35 30.98
CA ASP A 761 26.19 27.07 30.65
C ASP A 761 27.41 26.10 30.67
N GLY A 762 27.44 25.17 29.71
CA GLY A 762 28.45 24.13 29.54
C GLY A 762 28.41 22.99 30.57
N GLY A 763 29.06 21.87 30.24
CA GLY A 763 29.17 20.71 31.15
C GLY A 763 28.38 19.50 30.67
N TYR A 764 27.82 18.74 31.62
CA TYR A 764 26.84 17.70 31.30
C TYR A 764 25.51 17.93 31.98
N ILE A 765 24.48 17.37 31.35
CA ILE A 765 23.13 17.27 31.87
C ILE A 765 22.78 15.79 31.92
N GLU A 766 22.33 15.31 33.07
CA GLU A 766 21.64 14.03 33.19
C GLU A 766 20.13 14.31 33.07
N PHE A 767 19.54 13.97 31.92
CA PHE A 767 18.10 14.12 31.75
C PHE A 767 17.41 12.92 32.41
N ASP A 768 16.75 13.17 33.55
CA ASP A 768 16.29 12.14 34.47
C ASP A 768 14.80 12.23 34.83
N ALA A 769 14.39 11.41 35.80
CA ALA A 769 13.01 11.42 36.30
C ALA A 769 12.63 12.77 36.96
N GLU A 770 13.57 13.51 37.53
CA GLU A 770 13.29 14.84 38.10
C GLU A 770 13.06 15.87 37.00
N SER A 771 13.82 15.83 35.90
CA SER A 771 13.57 16.63 34.69
C SER A 771 12.15 16.40 34.17
N CYS A 772 11.76 15.14 33.98
CA CYS A 772 10.39 14.78 33.57
C CYS A 772 9.33 15.28 34.56
N ALA A 773 9.59 15.19 35.88
CA ALA A 773 8.66 15.66 36.90
C ALA A 773 8.48 17.18 36.89
N ARG A 774 9.55 17.95 36.62
CA ARG A 774 9.50 19.41 36.48
C ARG A 774 8.67 19.83 35.27
N ILE A 775 8.94 19.23 34.10
CA ILE A 775 8.18 19.45 32.86
C ILE A 775 6.69 19.16 33.09
N LYS A 776 6.36 17.98 33.64
CA LYS A 776 4.97 17.59 33.92
C LYS A 776 4.29 18.55 34.88
N LYS A 777 4.98 18.97 35.94
CA LYS A 777 4.43 19.90 36.93
C LYS A 777 4.10 21.25 36.30
N ARG A 778 4.98 21.81 35.47
CA ARG A 778 4.73 23.08 34.80
C ARG A 778 3.56 22.98 33.82
N LEU A 779 3.53 21.91 33.04
CA LEU A 779 2.46 21.66 32.08
C LEU A 779 1.08 21.63 32.76
N ILE A 780 0.97 20.92 33.90
CA ILE A 780 -0.27 20.87 34.68
C ILE A 780 -0.65 22.25 35.24
N GLN A 781 0.33 23.04 35.70
CA GLN A 781 0.06 24.39 36.19
C GLN A 781 -0.55 25.29 35.11
N GLU A 782 -0.04 25.22 33.88
CA GLU A 782 -0.56 25.99 32.74
C GLU A 782 -1.99 25.56 32.36
N LEU A 783 -2.26 24.25 32.37
CA LEU A 783 -3.61 23.71 32.13
C LEU A 783 -4.60 24.15 33.21
N ASP A 784 -4.19 24.16 34.48
CA ASP A 784 -5.04 24.58 35.61
C ASP A 784 -5.37 26.07 35.57
N THR A 785 -4.45 26.94 35.11
CA THR A 785 -4.75 28.37 34.91
C THR A 785 -5.84 28.58 33.87
N ARG A 786 -5.82 27.81 32.78
CA ARG A 786 -6.82 27.94 31.70
C ARG A 786 -8.20 27.40 32.09
N ASN A 787 -8.27 26.32 32.88
CA ASN A 787 -9.53 25.85 33.44
C ASN A 787 -10.18 26.89 34.38
N LYS A 788 -9.36 27.64 35.14
CA LYS A 788 -9.85 28.72 36.01
C LYS A 788 -10.33 29.95 35.24
N ASP A 789 -9.68 30.30 34.14
CA ASP A 789 -10.15 31.42 33.29
C ASP A 789 -11.51 31.08 32.64
N ARG A 790 -11.76 29.79 32.36
CA ARG A 790 -13.05 29.28 31.88
C ARG A 790 -14.16 29.44 32.93
N ASP A 791 -13.87 29.11 34.19
CA ASP A 791 -14.79 29.29 35.32
C ASP A 791 -15.03 30.77 35.67
N VAL A 792 -14.13 31.70 35.31
CA VAL A 792 -14.31 33.14 35.56
C VAL A 792 -15.16 33.80 34.47
N GLN A 793 -15.09 33.33 33.22
CA GLN A 793 -15.97 33.80 32.15
C GLN A 793 -17.43 33.38 32.35
N ASP A 794 -17.69 32.21 32.96
CA ASP A 794 -19.05 31.74 33.29
C ASP A 794 -19.71 32.47 34.48
N TYR A 795 -19.04 33.47 35.08
CA TYR A 795 -19.59 34.28 36.19
C TYR A 795 -19.84 35.76 35.87
N ASP A 796 -19.50 36.23 34.66
CA ASP A 796 -19.70 37.62 34.23
C ASP A 796 -20.60 37.78 32.97
N GLU A 797 -21.41 36.76 32.62
CA GLU A 797 -22.57 36.90 31.70
C GLU A 797 -23.93 36.93 32.43
#